data_AF-A0AAW2JW37-F1
#
_entry.id   AF-A0AAW2JW37-F1
#
_cell.length_a   1.000
_cell.length_b   1.000
_cell.length_c   1.000
_cell.angle_alpha   90.00
_cell.angle_beta   90.00
_cell.angle_gamma   90.00
#
_symmetry.space_group_name_H-M   'P 1'
#
loop_
_entity.id
_entity.type
_entity.pdbx_description
1 polymer ?
#
loop_
_entity_poly.entity_id
_entity_poly.type
_entity_poly.pdbx_seq_one_letter_code
_entity_poly.pdbx_strand_id
1 'polypeptide(L)'
;MSAIYDNWERLVGAVLRKQQLWELFHDHSRSPSILSEASDFSSSFNLSSRFHDLSFDFANESFASLRRVSVKLVLISDFSPAFDVKDVCMASAELLGMGTFGSTFKAAMDNGLSIVVKRLSKSVSISEPEFKRHMDIVGKVRHENVVALRACYSCEDERLMLYDYYSKGSVHAFLHGQIVQEQSQFDWEARLRTAIGAARGIAAIHAQNGGKLAHGNIKASNIFLNPQQWGCVSDLGLANMIGTILTPTARCYAPEVKNTRDVSQASDVYSFGILLLELLTRKSPVHFPGPKAVDLVKLVSSVKSKERAAKVFDAELLTYATIRDQAVEMLQIGMTCVAKSIKKRPKMSEVVLMLSGISTIMLGSHHVSVQRNLVFLEDANPTFDLEDMLRASAEVLGKGTFGTSYKAILEDGTTVVVKRLKDVTVTFDDFQQHMKVIGRIRHENVAELRAYHFSSDEKLLVYDYYNQERLSALLHGKKDTGKIPLGWKTRLKIAVGAARGIAHIHRQDGGKLVHGNIKSSNIFLDGQKYSIVSDAGLAKVTNPIRRSIMRITGYCAPEVTDTRKVSQASDVYSFGVLLLELVSGRPPQWTTGDGEVILLVNWIQTLLHNEWTDEVIDVVLLKYKNEEEAMVQVLQIALNCVTIVPQRRPRMTEVVKLLEEISGIEPSDESRLEDRLEQPNIESRLEDLLEDLLPTLTP
;
A
#
# COMPACT_ATOMS: atom_id res chain seq x y z
N MET A 1 15.57 -51.24 1.26
CA MET A 1 15.93 -50.28 0.18
C MET A 1 15.20 -50.63 -1.11
N SER A 2 13.86 -50.50 -1.17
CA SER A 2 13.10 -50.76 -2.41
C SER A 2 11.68 -50.13 -2.41
N ALA A 3 11.34 -49.25 -1.48
CA ALA A 3 10.01 -48.63 -1.40
C ALA A 3 10.00 -47.14 -1.75
N ILE A 4 11.16 -46.59 -2.18
CA ILE A 4 11.29 -45.20 -2.67
C ILE A 4 11.30 -45.16 -4.21
N TYR A 5 11.26 -46.31 -4.88
CA TYR A 5 11.36 -46.42 -6.35
C TYR A 5 10.01 -46.59 -7.09
N ASP A 6 8.89 -46.81 -6.39
CA ASP A 6 7.58 -47.09 -7.02
C ASP A 6 6.59 -45.92 -7.06
N ASN A 7 7.01 -44.71 -6.67
CA ASN A 7 6.11 -43.54 -6.64
C ASN A 7 6.12 -42.68 -7.91
N TRP A 8 6.94 -43.02 -8.92
CA TRP A 8 7.04 -42.21 -10.15
C TRP A 8 6.06 -42.64 -11.26
N GLU A 9 5.73 -43.92 -11.40
CA GLU A 9 4.73 -44.36 -12.40
C GLU A 9 3.28 -44.01 -12.01
N ARG A 10 2.99 -43.81 -10.71
CA ARG A 10 1.66 -43.39 -10.24
C ARG A 10 1.36 -41.90 -10.48
N LEU A 11 2.37 -41.04 -10.60
CA LEU A 11 2.16 -39.60 -10.82
C LEU A 11 1.89 -39.28 -12.30
N VAL A 12 2.47 -40.03 -13.23
CA VAL A 12 2.21 -39.88 -14.67
C VAL A 12 0.82 -40.40 -15.07
N GLY A 13 0.30 -41.41 -14.36
CA GLY A 13 -1.06 -41.90 -14.53
C GLY A 13 -2.19 -40.99 -14.01
N ALA A 14 -1.88 -40.02 -13.14
CA ALA A 14 -2.87 -39.12 -12.55
C ALA A 14 -3.19 -37.90 -13.43
N VAL A 15 -2.32 -37.56 -14.40
CA VAL A 15 -2.50 -36.41 -15.30
C VAL A 15 -3.28 -36.77 -16.58
N LEU A 16 -3.42 -38.06 -16.92
CA LEU A 16 -4.09 -38.51 -18.15
C LEU A 16 -5.51 -39.09 -17.97
N ARG A 17 -6.21 -38.79 -16.87
CA ARG A 17 -7.66 -39.10 -16.73
C ARG A 17 -8.49 -37.96 -16.19
N LYS A 18 -8.45 -36.82 -16.88
CA LYS A 18 -9.49 -35.78 -16.73
C LYS A 18 -10.00 -35.21 -18.05
N GLN A 19 -9.88 -35.99 -19.13
CA GLN A 19 -10.53 -35.70 -20.41
C GLN A 19 -11.69 -36.68 -20.73
N GLN A 20 -12.04 -37.59 -19.81
CA GLN A 20 -13.17 -38.54 -19.96
C GLN A 20 -14.26 -38.39 -18.87
N LEU A 21 -14.22 -37.34 -18.05
CA LEU A 21 -15.26 -37.04 -17.05
C LEU A 21 -16.03 -35.74 -17.35
N TRP A 22 -15.65 -35.00 -18.39
CA TRP A 22 -16.32 -33.78 -18.82
C TRP A 22 -17.38 -34.03 -19.91
N GLU A 23 -17.29 -35.16 -20.63
CA GLU A 23 -18.24 -35.54 -21.70
C GLU A 23 -19.47 -36.31 -21.20
N LEU A 24 -19.60 -36.57 -19.89
CA LEU A 24 -20.71 -37.36 -19.33
C LEU A 24 -21.83 -36.54 -18.67
N PHE A 25 -21.77 -35.20 -18.65
CA PHE A 25 -22.77 -34.42 -17.91
C PHE A 25 -23.42 -33.21 -18.60
N HIS A 26 -23.02 -32.76 -19.79
CA HIS A 26 -23.65 -31.56 -20.36
C HIS A 26 -23.88 -31.68 -21.86
N ASP A 27 -24.96 -32.37 -22.21
CA ASP A 27 -25.69 -32.11 -23.45
C ASP A 27 -27.13 -31.70 -23.09
N HIS A 28 -27.71 -30.78 -23.88
CA HIS A 28 -28.97 -30.03 -23.72
C HIS A 28 -28.87 -28.65 -23.02
N SER A 29 -28.48 -27.61 -23.76
CA SER A 29 -29.44 -26.70 -24.43
C SER A 29 -28.79 -25.40 -24.97
N ARG A 30 -28.81 -25.29 -26.30
CA ARG A 30 -28.89 -24.09 -27.19
C ARG A 30 -27.89 -22.91 -27.02
N SER A 31 -27.09 -22.77 -28.08
CA SER A 31 -26.28 -21.64 -28.61
C SER A 31 -27.05 -20.31 -28.81
N PRO A 32 -26.44 -19.15 -29.23
CA PRO A 32 -25.06 -18.99 -29.73
C PRO A 32 -24.22 -17.75 -29.31
N SER A 33 -22.89 -17.92 -29.46
CA SER A 33 -21.84 -16.96 -29.90
C SER A 33 -21.56 -15.71 -29.03
N ILE A 34 -20.31 -15.32 -28.75
CA ILE A 34 -19.22 -15.04 -29.71
C ILE A 34 -17.85 -15.43 -29.12
N LEU A 35 -17.08 -16.20 -29.90
CA LEU A 35 -15.66 -16.49 -29.76
C LEU A 35 -14.89 -15.77 -30.88
N SER A 36 -13.57 -15.65 -30.65
CA SER A 36 -12.47 -15.37 -31.59
C SER A 36 -12.35 -13.90 -32.04
N GLU A 37 -11.16 -13.36 -32.30
CA GLU A 37 -10.07 -14.02 -33.00
C GLU A 37 -8.71 -13.36 -32.75
N ALA A 38 -7.69 -14.20 -32.59
CA ALA A 38 -6.32 -13.89 -32.98
C ALA A 38 -6.18 -14.08 -34.50
N SER A 39 -5.50 -13.17 -35.20
CA SER A 39 -4.96 -13.36 -36.56
C SER A 39 -4.15 -12.12 -36.94
N ASP A 40 -3.14 -12.13 -37.80
CA ASP A 40 -2.27 -13.15 -38.38
C ASP A 40 -1.20 -12.39 -39.18
N PHE A 41 -0.01 -12.97 -39.33
CA PHE A 41 0.56 -13.18 -40.67
C PHE A 41 1.63 -14.27 -40.55
N SER A 42 1.15 -15.51 -40.70
CA SER A 42 1.93 -16.54 -41.35
C SER A 42 2.08 -16.14 -42.83
N SER A 43 3.25 -16.37 -43.40
CA SER A 43 3.31 -16.75 -44.80
C SER A 43 3.91 -18.14 -44.86
N SER A 44 3.01 -19.09 -45.13
CA SER A 44 3.24 -20.42 -45.69
C SER A 44 4.14 -21.36 -44.90
N PHE A 45 3.55 -22.09 -43.96
CA PHE A 45 3.44 -23.56 -44.02
C PHE A 45 2.29 -23.98 -43.11
N ASN A 46 1.19 -24.42 -43.72
CA ASN A 46 0.11 -25.10 -43.02
C ASN A 46 0.62 -26.49 -42.60
N LEU A 47 0.79 -26.70 -41.30
CA LEU A 47 0.47 -27.99 -40.68
C LEU A 47 -0.22 -27.69 -39.35
N SER A 48 -1.52 -27.96 -39.29
CA SER A 48 -2.19 -28.24 -38.02
C SER A 48 -1.63 -29.56 -37.48
N SER A 49 -0.50 -29.52 -36.79
CA SER A 49 -0.05 -30.63 -35.96
C SER A 49 -0.31 -30.29 -34.49
N ARG A 50 -1.18 -31.09 -33.87
CA ARG A 50 -1.20 -31.26 -32.41
C ARG A 50 0.19 -31.74 -31.98
N PHE A 51 0.52 -31.64 -30.70
CA PHE A 51 1.74 -32.16 -30.06
C PHE A 51 1.88 -33.71 -30.15
N HIS A 52 1.75 -34.29 -31.34
CA HIS A 52 2.21 -35.61 -31.70
C HIS A 52 3.41 -35.58 -32.67
N ASP A 53 3.77 -34.43 -33.26
CA ASP A 53 4.94 -34.33 -34.16
C ASP A 53 6.20 -33.69 -33.54
N LEU A 54 6.20 -33.48 -32.21
CA LEU A 54 7.44 -33.31 -31.44
C LEU A 54 7.51 -34.33 -30.30
N SER A 55 6.93 -35.51 -30.55
CA SER A 55 7.26 -36.68 -29.77
C SER A 55 8.67 -37.13 -30.16
N PHE A 56 9.55 -37.20 -29.15
CA PHE A 56 10.89 -37.79 -29.11
C PHE A 56 12.00 -36.87 -29.65
N ASP A 57 12.99 -36.46 -28.84
CA ASP A 57 13.72 -37.28 -27.86
C ASP A 57 13.65 -36.79 -26.41
N PHE A 58 12.59 -37.15 -25.70
CA PHE A 58 12.59 -37.14 -24.22
C PHE A 58 12.13 -38.48 -23.63
N ALA A 59 11.95 -39.52 -24.44
CA ALA A 59 11.44 -40.79 -23.94
C ALA A 59 12.06 -42.07 -24.53
N ASN A 60 13.02 -42.06 -25.47
CA ASN A 60 13.76 -43.28 -25.85
C ASN A 60 14.99 -42.98 -26.73
N GLU A 61 15.99 -42.32 -26.17
CA GLU A 61 17.39 -42.70 -26.36
C GLU A 61 18.14 -42.22 -25.11
N SER A 62 19.08 -43.02 -24.67
CA SER A 62 19.50 -43.23 -23.28
C SER A 62 19.58 -42.00 -22.33
N PHE A 63 18.60 -41.86 -21.43
CA PHE A 63 18.90 -41.50 -20.02
C PHE A 63 19.55 -42.69 -19.26
N ALA A 64 19.85 -43.79 -19.94
CA ALA A 64 20.70 -44.87 -19.43
C ALA A 64 22.20 -44.51 -19.43
N SER A 65 22.66 -43.55 -20.21
CA SER A 65 24.05 -43.04 -20.16
C SER A 65 24.22 -41.90 -19.13
N LEU A 66 23.13 -41.26 -18.69
CA LEU A 66 23.09 -40.36 -17.53
C LEU A 66 22.97 -41.08 -16.18
N ARG A 67 23.10 -42.42 -16.14
CA ARG A 67 23.20 -43.18 -14.87
C ARG A 67 24.51 -42.95 -14.09
N ARG A 68 25.37 -42.03 -14.54
CA ARG A 68 26.65 -41.67 -13.87
C ARG A 68 27.00 -40.19 -13.83
N VAL A 69 26.07 -39.26 -14.05
CA VAL A 69 26.37 -37.82 -13.93
C VAL A 69 25.53 -37.18 -12.84
N SER A 70 26.18 -36.78 -11.76
CA SER A 70 25.57 -36.04 -10.65
C SER A 70 24.97 -34.73 -11.17
N VAL A 71 23.64 -34.63 -11.20
CA VAL A 71 22.91 -33.40 -11.51
C VAL A 71 23.30 -32.34 -10.47
N LYS A 72 24.08 -31.34 -10.88
CA LYS A 72 24.58 -30.29 -9.99
C LYS A 72 23.95 -28.96 -10.40
N LEU A 73 22.70 -28.72 -9.97
CA LEU A 73 22.15 -27.36 -9.98
C LEU A 73 23.08 -26.50 -9.13
N VAL A 74 23.67 -25.46 -9.72
CA VAL A 74 24.55 -24.56 -8.99
C VAL A 74 23.68 -23.43 -8.47
N LEU A 75 23.40 -23.47 -7.17
CA LEU A 75 22.78 -22.36 -6.48
C LEU A 75 23.78 -21.21 -6.42
N ILE A 76 23.34 -20.05 -6.86
CA ILE A 76 24.14 -18.83 -6.94
C ILE A 76 23.62 -17.89 -5.84
N SER A 77 23.72 -18.25 -4.55
CA SER A 77 23.46 -17.29 -3.45
C SER A 77 23.72 -17.83 -2.03
N ASP A 78 24.01 -16.89 -1.12
CA ASP A 78 23.96 -17.02 0.36
C ASP A 78 22.55 -16.72 0.93
N PHE A 79 21.55 -16.46 0.08
CA PHE A 79 20.14 -16.51 0.51
C PHE A 79 19.83 -17.97 0.80
N SER A 80 19.24 -18.28 1.96
CA SER A 80 18.61 -19.59 2.17
C SER A 80 17.61 -19.76 1.03
N PRO A 81 17.82 -20.66 0.07
CA PRO A 81 16.91 -20.78 -1.04
C PRO A 81 15.59 -21.26 -0.44
N ALA A 82 14.51 -20.55 -0.72
CA ALA A 82 13.17 -20.96 -0.28
C ALA A 82 12.66 -22.22 -1.03
N PHE A 83 13.53 -22.82 -1.86
CA PHE A 83 13.28 -23.97 -2.69
C PHE A 83 14.56 -24.79 -2.88
N ASP A 84 14.44 -26.12 -2.96
CA ASP A 84 15.53 -26.99 -3.36
C ASP A 84 15.42 -27.41 -4.84
N VAL A 85 16.37 -28.23 -5.31
CA VAL A 85 16.37 -28.71 -6.70
C VAL A 85 15.10 -29.54 -7.01
N LYS A 86 14.58 -30.27 -6.02
CA LYS A 86 13.39 -31.12 -6.18
C LYS A 86 12.14 -30.26 -6.33
N ASP A 87 12.04 -29.17 -5.58
CA ASP A 87 10.93 -28.21 -5.69
C ASP A 87 10.83 -27.62 -7.09
N VAL A 88 11.97 -27.30 -7.73
CA VAL A 88 12.01 -26.84 -9.13
C VAL A 88 11.56 -27.93 -10.09
N CYS A 89 11.97 -29.19 -9.87
CA CYS A 89 11.60 -30.31 -10.73
C CYS A 89 10.10 -30.68 -10.64
N MET A 90 9.47 -30.42 -9.49
CA MET A 90 8.05 -30.70 -9.25
C MET A 90 7.14 -29.51 -9.61
N ALA A 91 7.71 -28.34 -9.91
CA ALA A 91 6.97 -27.12 -10.20
C ALA A 91 6.18 -27.23 -11.52
N SER A 92 4.99 -26.63 -11.52
CA SER A 92 4.22 -26.41 -12.75
C SER A 92 4.88 -25.32 -13.60
N ALA A 93 5.00 -25.54 -14.91
CA ALA A 93 5.69 -24.61 -15.81
C ALA A 93 4.73 -24.02 -16.86
N GLU A 94 4.73 -22.70 -16.99
CA GLU A 94 3.95 -21.95 -17.97
C GLU A 94 4.90 -21.17 -18.90
N LEU A 95 4.72 -21.25 -20.22
CA LEU A 95 5.52 -20.48 -21.17
C LEU A 95 5.09 -19.01 -21.13
N LEU A 96 5.97 -18.11 -20.69
CA LEU A 96 5.73 -16.67 -20.68
C LEU A 96 6.06 -16.02 -22.03
N GLY A 97 7.01 -16.58 -22.79
CA GLY A 97 7.36 -16.08 -24.11
C GLY A 97 8.66 -16.64 -24.68
N MET A 98 8.85 -16.43 -25.99
CA MET A 98 10.07 -16.77 -26.71
C MET A 98 10.82 -15.49 -27.07
N GLY A 99 12.06 -15.38 -26.60
CA GLY A 99 12.95 -14.26 -26.91
C GLY A 99 14.05 -14.65 -27.88
N THR A 100 14.91 -13.69 -28.22
CA THR A 100 16.05 -13.88 -29.14
C THR A 100 17.02 -14.98 -28.68
N PHE A 101 17.14 -15.19 -27.37
CA PHE A 101 18.12 -16.10 -26.77
C PHE A 101 17.52 -17.46 -26.37
N GLY A 102 16.21 -17.65 -26.51
CA GLY A 102 15.51 -18.87 -26.13
C GLY A 102 14.17 -18.61 -25.45
N SER A 103 13.70 -19.58 -24.67
CA SER A 103 12.34 -19.60 -24.11
C SER A 103 12.35 -19.25 -22.62
N THR A 104 11.33 -18.50 -22.19
CA THR A 104 11.14 -18.08 -20.79
C THR A 104 9.89 -18.73 -20.22
N PHE A 105 10.04 -19.42 -19.10
CA PHE A 105 8.96 -20.10 -18.40
C PHE A 105 8.79 -19.51 -16.99
N LYS A 106 7.55 -19.47 -16.50
CA LYS A 106 7.23 -19.31 -15.09
C LYS A 106 7.11 -20.69 -14.49
N ALA A 107 7.92 -21.00 -13.48
CA ALA A 107 7.77 -22.20 -12.69
C ALA A 107 7.11 -21.85 -11.36
N ALA A 108 5.93 -22.41 -11.09
CA ALA A 108 5.17 -22.21 -9.85
C ALA A 108 5.22 -23.48 -9.01
N MET A 109 5.74 -23.34 -7.80
CA MET A 109 5.91 -24.39 -6.80
C MET A 109 4.67 -24.51 -5.91
N ASP A 110 4.47 -25.68 -5.30
CA ASP A 110 3.30 -25.96 -4.43
C ASP A 110 3.26 -25.08 -3.17
N ASN A 111 4.42 -24.59 -2.73
CA ASN A 111 4.53 -23.66 -1.59
C ASN A 111 4.12 -22.21 -1.95
N GLY A 112 3.65 -21.96 -3.17
CA GLY A 112 3.23 -20.64 -3.65
C GLY A 112 4.37 -19.77 -4.18
N LEU A 113 5.62 -20.23 -4.14
CA LEU A 113 6.75 -19.52 -4.73
C LEU A 113 6.73 -19.67 -6.26
N SER A 114 7.02 -18.58 -6.97
CA SER A 114 7.21 -18.58 -8.42
C SER A 114 8.60 -18.09 -8.79
N ILE A 115 9.23 -18.77 -9.73
CA ILE A 115 10.53 -18.38 -10.32
C ILE A 115 10.39 -18.30 -11.84
N VAL A 116 11.33 -17.59 -12.47
CA VAL A 116 11.46 -17.55 -13.92
C VAL A 116 12.60 -18.47 -14.34
N VAL A 117 12.31 -19.41 -15.23
CA VAL A 117 13.29 -20.31 -15.84
C VAL A 117 13.53 -19.86 -17.27
N LYS A 118 14.74 -19.40 -17.56
CA LYS A 118 15.18 -19.08 -18.93
C LYS A 118 16.03 -20.20 -19.48
N ARG A 119 15.57 -20.77 -20.60
CA ARG A 119 16.27 -21.82 -21.34
C ARG A 119 16.91 -21.23 -22.58
N LEU A 120 18.24 -21.34 -22.71
CA LEU A 120 18.92 -20.93 -23.92
C LEU A 120 18.55 -21.85 -25.09
N SER A 121 18.43 -21.28 -26.29
CA SER A 121 18.17 -22.05 -27.51
C SER A 121 19.35 -22.97 -27.83
N LYS A 122 19.11 -24.16 -28.39
CA LYS A 122 20.16 -25.09 -28.84
C LYS A 122 21.07 -24.51 -29.95
N SER A 123 20.61 -23.45 -30.63
CA SER A 123 21.40 -22.70 -31.61
C SER A 123 22.50 -21.82 -30.99
N VAL A 124 22.50 -21.66 -29.66
CA VAL A 124 23.47 -20.89 -28.88
C VAL A 124 24.64 -21.79 -28.50
N SER A 125 25.76 -21.71 -29.22
CA SER A 125 26.97 -22.47 -28.91
C SER A 125 27.79 -21.79 -27.81
N ILE A 126 27.59 -22.19 -26.55
CA ILE A 126 28.44 -21.77 -25.42
C ILE A 126 28.96 -22.99 -24.65
N SER A 127 30.27 -23.03 -24.42
CA SER A 127 30.89 -24.10 -23.65
C SER A 127 30.45 -24.04 -22.18
N GLU A 128 30.26 -25.19 -21.53
CA GLU A 128 29.89 -25.24 -20.11
C GLU A 128 30.84 -24.44 -19.19
N PRO A 129 32.18 -24.51 -19.34
CA PRO A 129 33.10 -23.72 -18.52
C PRO A 129 32.94 -22.21 -18.72
N GLU A 130 32.63 -21.77 -19.94
CA GLU A 130 32.42 -20.37 -20.28
C GLU A 130 31.09 -19.85 -19.72
N PHE A 131 30.03 -20.64 -19.86
CA PHE A 131 28.73 -20.34 -19.26
C PHE A 131 28.83 -20.20 -17.74
N LYS A 132 29.48 -21.17 -17.06
CA LYS A 132 29.70 -21.12 -15.61
C LYS A 132 30.47 -19.88 -15.19
N ARG A 133 31.59 -19.58 -15.86
CA ARG A 133 32.38 -18.37 -15.60
C ARG A 133 31.54 -17.10 -15.74
N HIS A 134 30.66 -17.05 -16.73
CA HIS A 134 29.79 -15.90 -16.94
C HIS A 134 28.72 -15.78 -15.86
N MET A 135 28.09 -16.89 -15.47
CA MET A 135 27.10 -16.94 -14.39
C MET A 135 27.70 -16.59 -13.02
N ASP A 136 28.97 -16.92 -12.78
CA ASP A 136 29.69 -16.49 -11.56
C ASP A 136 29.86 -14.96 -11.50
N ILE A 137 30.02 -14.29 -12.65
CA ILE A 137 30.10 -12.82 -12.72
C ILE A 137 28.70 -12.22 -12.53
N VAL A 138 27.70 -12.74 -13.24
CA VAL A 138 26.31 -12.26 -13.14
C VAL A 138 25.75 -12.46 -11.73
N GLY A 139 26.04 -13.60 -11.10
CA GLY A 139 25.63 -13.94 -9.74
C GLY A 139 26.21 -13.05 -8.63
N LYS A 140 27.33 -12.38 -8.90
CA LYS A 140 27.93 -11.42 -7.97
C LYS A 140 27.25 -10.05 -7.98
N VAL A 141 26.47 -9.75 -9.02
CA VAL A 141 25.76 -8.46 -9.12
C VAL A 141 24.54 -8.49 -8.21
N ARG A 142 24.64 -7.87 -7.04
CA ARG A 142 23.54 -7.76 -6.06
C ARG A 142 23.08 -6.31 -5.94
N HIS A 143 21.87 -6.02 -6.39
CA HIS A 143 21.27 -4.69 -6.29
C HIS A 143 19.74 -4.79 -6.34
N GLU A 144 19.03 -3.93 -5.59
CA GLU A 144 17.54 -3.91 -5.54
C GLU A 144 16.87 -3.67 -6.90
N ASN A 145 17.61 -3.07 -7.83
CA ASN A 145 17.19 -2.77 -9.21
C ASN A 145 17.79 -3.69 -10.28
N VAL A 146 18.33 -4.85 -9.90
CA VAL A 146 18.80 -5.88 -10.83
C VAL A 146 18.14 -7.19 -10.47
N VAL A 147 17.54 -7.87 -11.46
CA VAL A 147 16.86 -9.15 -11.24
C VAL A 147 17.88 -10.20 -10.82
N ALA A 148 17.73 -10.74 -9.61
CA ALA A 148 18.68 -11.66 -9.02
C ALA A 148 18.66 -13.03 -9.72
N LEU A 149 19.83 -13.48 -10.16
CA LEU A 149 20.07 -14.86 -10.60
C LEU A 149 20.17 -15.76 -9.36
N ARG A 150 19.23 -16.69 -9.21
CA ARG A 150 19.14 -17.61 -8.05
C ARG A 150 19.93 -18.89 -8.27
N ALA A 151 19.86 -19.42 -9.49
CA ALA A 151 20.55 -20.65 -9.84
C ALA A 151 20.85 -20.69 -11.34
N CYS A 152 21.82 -21.50 -11.71
CA CYS A 152 22.01 -21.90 -13.10
C CYS A 152 22.16 -23.41 -13.22
N TYR A 153 21.81 -23.93 -14.38
CA TYR A 153 22.01 -25.31 -14.76
C TYR A 153 22.78 -25.35 -16.07
N SER A 154 23.80 -26.20 -16.11
CA SER A 154 24.57 -26.48 -17.31
C SER A 154 24.92 -27.95 -17.31
N CYS A 155 24.43 -28.68 -18.31
CA CYS A 155 24.78 -30.08 -18.57
C CYS A 155 24.59 -30.33 -20.06
N GLU A 156 25.56 -30.99 -20.71
CA GLU A 156 25.52 -31.32 -22.14
C GLU A 156 25.17 -30.08 -23.00
N ASP A 157 24.04 -30.10 -23.71
CA ASP A 157 23.54 -29.03 -24.58
C ASP A 157 22.54 -28.08 -23.89
N GLU A 158 22.21 -28.32 -22.61
CA GLU A 158 21.20 -27.55 -21.89
C GLU A 158 21.82 -26.47 -21.00
N ARG A 159 21.26 -25.26 -21.07
CA ARG A 159 21.66 -24.10 -20.26
C ARG A 159 20.42 -23.40 -19.73
N LEU A 160 20.24 -23.42 -18.41
CA LEU A 160 19.12 -22.79 -17.73
C LEU A 160 19.59 -21.73 -16.74
N MET A 161 18.82 -20.65 -16.61
CA MET A 161 19.00 -19.61 -15.61
C MET A 161 17.69 -19.39 -14.86
N LEU A 162 17.77 -19.37 -13.54
CA LEU A 162 16.63 -19.25 -12.64
C LEU A 162 16.67 -17.87 -11.97
N TYR A 163 15.60 -17.10 -12.12
CA TYR A 163 15.47 -15.74 -11.58
C TYR A 163 14.21 -15.60 -10.72
N ASP A 164 14.13 -14.52 -9.95
CA ASP A 164 12.88 -14.14 -9.27
C ASP A 164 11.76 -13.80 -10.27
N TYR A 165 10.53 -14.18 -9.91
CA TYR A 165 9.33 -13.81 -10.68
C TYR A 165 8.76 -12.47 -10.24
N TYR A 166 8.52 -11.58 -11.21
CA TYR A 166 7.87 -10.28 -11.02
C TYR A 166 6.47 -10.31 -11.61
N SER A 167 5.45 -10.33 -10.75
CA SER A 167 4.05 -10.57 -11.13
C SER A 167 3.41 -9.47 -11.97
N LYS A 168 3.96 -8.26 -11.94
CA LYS A 168 3.43 -7.09 -12.67
C LYS A 168 3.85 -7.03 -14.15
N GLY A 169 4.71 -7.93 -14.61
CA GLY A 169 5.18 -7.93 -16.00
C GLY A 169 6.22 -6.85 -16.31
N SER A 170 6.51 -6.67 -17.59
CA SER A 170 7.56 -5.77 -18.09
C SER A 170 7.04 -4.36 -18.38
N VAL A 171 7.92 -3.36 -18.36
CA VAL A 171 7.62 -1.97 -18.74
C VAL A 171 7.05 -1.89 -20.17
N HIS A 172 7.50 -2.77 -21.07
CA HIS A 172 6.93 -2.85 -22.41
C HIS A 172 5.43 -3.20 -22.40
N ALA A 173 5.00 -4.10 -21.50
CA ALA A 173 3.59 -4.43 -21.35
C ALA A 173 2.76 -3.25 -20.81
N PHE A 174 3.32 -2.47 -19.87
CA PHE A 174 2.67 -1.25 -19.38
C PHE A 174 2.51 -0.17 -20.46
N LEU A 175 3.52 -0.01 -21.33
CA LEU A 175 3.49 1.02 -22.37
C LEU A 175 2.63 0.64 -23.57
N HIS A 176 2.69 -0.62 -24.00
CA HIS A 176 2.15 -1.07 -25.30
C HIS A 176 1.19 -2.27 -25.22
N GLY A 177 0.95 -2.84 -24.03
CA GLY A 177 0.08 -4.02 -23.86
C GLY A 177 -1.40 -3.72 -24.13
N GLN A 178 -2.21 -4.75 -24.42
CA GLN A 178 -3.61 -4.58 -24.84
C GLN A 178 -4.60 -4.23 -23.70
N ILE A 179 -4.14 -4.12 -22.45
CA ILE A 179 -5.00 -3.89 -21.27
C ILE A 179 -5.08 -2.39 -20.96
N VAL A 180 -6.21 -1.77 -21.33
CA VAL A 180 -6.48 -0.33 -21.14
C VAL A 180 -6.43 0.11 -19.67
N GLN A 181 -6.76 -0.78 -18.71
CA GLN A 181 -6.72 -0.46 -17.28
C GLN A 181 -5.29 -0.28 -16.72
N GLU A 182 -4.33 -1.14 -17.08
CA GLU A 182 -2.93 -1.02 -16.63
C GLU A 182 -2.22 0.15 -17.31
N GLN A 183 -2.60 0.43 -18.56
CA GLN A 183 -2.11 1.55 -19.35
C GLN A 183 -2.45 2.91 -18.73
N SER A 184 -3.63 3.05 -18.10
CA SER A 184 -4.06 4.26 -17.39
C SER A 184 -3.38 4.46 -16.03
N GLN A 185 -2.66 3.44 -15.55
CA GLN A 185 -2.00 3.45 -14.24
C GLN A 185 -0.49 3.75 -14.32
N PHE A 186 0.09 3.82 -15.52
CA PHE A 186 1.53 4.09 -15.72
C PHE A 186 1.80 5.58 -15.96
N ASP A 187 1.51 6.36 -14.93
CA ASP A 187 1.62 7.82 -14.90
C ASP A 187 3.07 8.34 -14.89
N TRP A 188 3.24 9.66 -14.76
CA TRP A 188 4.55 10.30 -14.73
C TRP A 188 5.45 9.78 -13.59
N GLU A 189 4.90 9.59 -12.39
CA GLU A 189 5.68 9.14 -11.23
C GLU A 189 6.20 7.72 -11.48
N ALA A 190 5.34 6.83 -11.99
CA ALA A 190 5.73 5.48 -12.37
C ALA A 190 6.84 5.47 -13.43
N ARG A 191 6.77 6.35 -14.44
CA ARG A 191 7.80 6.49 -15.49
C ARG A 191 9.13 6.99 -14.94
N LEU A 192 9.11 8.03 -14.10
CA LEU A 192 10.32 8.61 -13.50
C LEU A 192 11.00 7.61 -12.55
N ARG A 193 10.23 6.94 -11.69
CA ARG A 193 10.74 5.88 -10.80
C ARG A 193 11.30 4.68 -11.56
N THR A 194 10.63 4.28 -12.64
CA THR A 194 11.12 3.23 -13.54
C THR A 194 12.48 3.60 -14.11
N ALA A 195 12.63 4.82 -14.61
CA ALA A 195 13.88 5.32 -15.16
C ALA A 195 14.99 5.40 -14.11
N ILE A 196 14.73 5.95 -12.92
CA ILE A 196 15.72 6.05 -11.85
C ILE A 196 16.15 4.65 -11.37
N GLY A 197 15.20 3.75 -11.13
CA GLY A 197 15.50 2.37 -10.71
C GLY A 197 16.36 1.64 -11.74
N ALA A 198 15.94 1.68 -13.01
CA ALA A 198 16.73 1.08 -14.09
C ALA A 198 18.13 1.73 -14.19
N ALA A 199 18.24 3.05 -14.06
CA ALA A 199 19.54 3.73 -14.07
C ALA A 199 20.45 3.27 -12.93
N ARG A 200 19.92 3.13 -11.71
CA ARG A 200 20.66 2.59 -10.54
C ARG A 200 21.11 1.16 -10.78
N GLY A 201 20.23 0.31 -11.30
CA GLY A 201 20.56 -1.07 -11.65
C GLY A 201 21.69 -1.16 -12.67
N ILE A 202 21.63 -0.37 -13.76
CA ILE A 202 22.69 -0.34 -14.78
C ILE A 202 24.00 0.24 -14.20
N ALA A 203 23.93 1.30 -13.38
CA ALA A 203 25.12 1.85 -12.72
C ALA A 203 25.77 0.83 -11.79
N ALA A 204 24.96 0.05 -11.05
CA ALA A 204 25.45 -1.03 -10.21
C ALA A 204 26.13 -2.13 -11.03
N ILE A 205 25.59 -2.50 -12.19
CA ILE A 205 26.22 -3.42 -13.16
C ILE A 205 27.56 -2.85 -13.64
N HIS A 206 27.59 -1.57 -14.03
CA HIS A 206 28.80 -0.91 -14.53
C HIS A 206 29.92 -0.83 -13.50
N ALA A 207 29.60 -0.81 -12.21
CA ALA A 207 30.58 -0.82 -11.12
C ALA A 207 31.23 -2.21 -10.91
N GLN A 208 30.64 -3.28 -11.42
CA GLN A 208 31.14 -4.64 -11.23
C GLN A 208 32.34 -4.96 -12.12
N ASN A 209 33.06 -6.04 -11.77
CA ASN A 209 34.17 -6.58 -12.54
C ASN A 209 35.25 -5.51 -12.87
N GLY A 210 35.59 -4.67 -11.89
CA GLY A 210 36.58 -3.60 -12.06
C GLY A 210 36.15 -2.50 -13.04
N GLY A 211 34.85 -2.25 -13.18
CA GLY A 211 34.35 -1.19 -14.05
C GLY A 211 34.22 -1.60 -15.53
N LYS A 212 34.25 -2.89 -15.84
CA LYS A 212 34.28 -3.40 -17.23
C LYS A 212 33.00 -4.12 -17.65
N LEU A 213 32.11 -4.44 -16.71
CA LEU A 213 30.87 -5.13 -17.03
C LEU A 213 29.88 -4.17 -17.71
N ALA A 214 29.28 -4.63 -18.81
CA ALA A 214 28.19 -3.97 -19.53
C ALA A 214 27.03 -4.95 -19.71
N HIS A 215 25.80 -4.44 -19.79
CA HIS A 215 24.59 -5.24 -19.88
C HIS A 215 24.33 -5.76 -21.30
N GLY A 216 24.34 -4.86 -22.30
CA GLY A 216 24.21 -5.20 -23.73
C GLY A 216 22.82 -5.50 -24.26
N ASN A 217 21.77 -5.37 -23.45
CA ASN A 217 20.39 -5.70 -23.88
C ASN A 217 19.34 -4.88 -23.10
N ILE A 218 19.60 -3.58 -22.94
CA ILE A 218 18.69 -2.66 -22.27
C ILE A 218 17.54 -2.30 -23.21
N LYS A 219 16.31 -2.66 -22.83
CA LYS A 219 15.06 -2.36 -23.55
C LYS A 219 13.86 -2.52 -22.61
N ALA A 220 12.73 -1.89 -22.92
CA ALA A 220 11.54 -1.92 -22.05
C ALA A 220 11.03 -3.34 -21.72
N SER A 221 11.23 -4.34 -22.59
CA SER A 221 10.82 -5.73 -22.34
C SER A 221 11.69 -6.44 -21.29
N ASN A 222 12.87 -5.88 -20.99
CA ASN A 222 13.83 -6.39 -20.02
C ASN A 222 13.91 -5.51 -18.77
N ILE A 223 12.99 -4.54 -18.64
CA ILE A 223 12.80 -3.78 -17.41
C ILE A 223 11.49 -4.25 -16.78
N PHE A 224 11.55 -4.69 -15.53
CA PHE A 224 10.42 -5.14 -14.74
C PHE A 224 10.19 -4.18 -13.56
N LEU A 225 9.04 -4.25 -12.91
CA LEU A 225 8.80 -3.50 -11.67
C LEU A 225 8.98 -4.42 -10.46
N ASN A 226 9.86 -4.06 -9.53
CA ASN A 226 9.98 -4.77 -8.26
C ASN A 226 8.76 -4.58 -7.34
N PRO A 227 8.67 -5.32 -6.21
CA PRO A 227 7.58 -5.12 -5.25
C PRO A 227 7.43 -3.65 -4.84
N GLN A 228 8.55 -2.94 -4.67
CA GLN A 228 8.60 -1.52 -4.35
C GLN A 228 8.21 -0.61 -5.51
N GLN A 229 7.87 -1.10 -6.72
CA GLN A 229 7.53 -0.31 -7.92
C GLN A 229 8.68 0.53 -8.51
N TRP A 230 9.90 0.02 -8.46
CA TRP A 230 11.05 0.58 -9.16
C TRP A 230 11.44 -0.28 -10.36
N GLY A 231 12.01 0.36 -11.38
CA GLY A 231 12.51 -0.34 -12.55
C GLY A 231 13.67 -1.27 -12.17
N CYS A 232 13.56 -2.54 -12.55
CA CYS A 232 14.55 -3.58 -12.35
C CYS A 232 15.02 -4.14 -13.66
N VAL A 233 16.34 -4.16 -13.84
CA VAL A 233 16.97 -4.62 -15.07
C VAL A 233 17.11 -6.15 -15.02
N SER A 234 16.60 -6.85 -16.03
CA SER A 234 16.73 -8.30 -16.20
C SER A 234 17.65 -8.65 -17.37
N ASP A 235 17.98 -9.94 -17.50
CA ASP A 235 18.69 -10.49 -18.67
C ASP A 235 20.16 -10.09 -18.76
N LEU A 236 20.77 -9.76 -17.63
CA LEU A 236 22.18 -9.49 -17.52
C LEU A 236 23.01 -10.70 -17.95
N GLY A 237 23.97 -10.48 -18.84
CA GLY A 237 24.97 -11.46 -19.27
C GLY A 237 24.61 -12.22 -20.55
N LEU A 238 23.35 -12.25 -20.98
CA LEU A 238 22.93 -12.98 -22.18
C LEU A 238 23.58 -12.45 -23.47
N ALA A 239 23.65 -11.14 -23.63
CA ALA A 239 24.22 -10.51 -24.83
C ALA A 239 25.74 -10.72 -24.94
N ASN A 240 26.44 -10.78 -23.81
CA ASN A 240 27.90 -10.94 -23.76
C ASN A 240 28.34 -12.41 -23.97
N MET A 241 27.44 -13.37 -23.76
CA MET A 241 27.75 -14.80 -23.81
C MET A 241 27.74 -15.42 -25.20
N ILE A 242 26.95 -14.88 -26.14
CA ILE A 242 26.53 -15.67 -27.31
C ILE A 242 27.00 -15.07 -28.65
N GLY A 243 27.73 -13.95 -28.64
CA GLY A 243 28.31 -13.35 -29.86
C GLY A 243 27.32 -13.19 -31.03
N THR A 244 26.02 -13.13 -30.77
CA THR A 244 24.99 -13.41 -31.78
C THR A 244 24.33 -12.14 -32.32
N ILE A 245 24.17 -12.18 -33.64
CA ILE A 245 23.33 -11.39 -34.53
C ILE A 245 22.39 -10.43 -33.78
N LEU A 246 22.84 -9.20 -33.60
CA LEU A 246 21.96 -8.06 -33.37
C LEU A 246 20.82 -8.16 -34.38
N THR A 247 19.58 -8.28 -33.91
CA THR A 247 18.42 -8.15 -34.79
C THR A 247 18.55 -6.77 -35.46
N PRO A 248 18.81 -6.68 -36.78
CA PRO A 248 19.15 -5.41 -37.45
C PRO A 248 18.03 -4.37 -37.34
N THR A 249 16.85 -4.81 -36.93
CA THR A 249 15.59 -4.08 -36.79
C THR A 249 15.39 -3.38 -35.45
N ALA A 250 16.16 -3.67 -34.39
CA ALA A 250 15.97 -2.99 -33.10
C ALA A 250 16.66 -1.62 -33.11
N ARG A 251 15.88 -0.54 -33.21
CA ARG A 251 16.39 0.85 -33.16
C ARG A 251 16.86 1.29 -31.76
N CYS A 252 16.89 0.36 -30.80
CA CYS A 252 17.34 0.58 -29.43
C CYS A 252 18.87 0.57 -29.28
N TYR A 253 19.60 -0.08 -30.18
CA TYR A 253 21.05 -0.22 -30.06
C TYR A 253 21.83 0.99 -30.57
N ALA A 254 22.98 1.25 -29.92
CA ALA A 254 23.91 2.28 -30.30
C ALA A 254 24.46 2.06 -31.74
N PRO A 255 24.70 3.13 -32.51
CA PRO A 255 25.21 3.01 -33.88
C PRO A 255 26.50 2.20 -34.02
N GLU A 256 27.41 2.30 -33.06
CA GLU A 256 28.68 1.57 -33.07
C GLU A 256 28.52 0.07 -32.85
N VAL A 257 27.56 -0.34 -32.01
CA VAL A 257 27.27 -1.76 -31.74
C VAL A 257 26.77 -2.46 -33.00
N LYS A 258 26.02 -1.76 -33.86
CA LYS A 258 25.56 -2.30 -35.15
C LYS A 258 26.70 -2.67 -36.10
N ASN A 259 27.86 -2.03 -35.96
CA ASN A 259 29.00 -2.20 -36.85
C ASN A 259 30.04 -3.18 -36.29
N THR A 260 30.34 -3.12 -34.99
CA THR A 260 31.43 -3.91 -34.38
C THR A 260 30.93 -5.12 -33.59
N ARG A 261 29.64 -5.15 -33.22
CA ARG A 261 29.05 -6.12 -32.27
C ARG A 261 29.64 -6.08 -30.85
N ASP A 262 30.48 -5.10 -30.56
CA ASP A 262 31.08 -4.92 -29.24
C ASP A 262 30.16 -4.13 -28.32
N VAL A 263 29.65 -4.79 -27.29
CA VAL A 263 28.90 -4.14 -26.21
C VAL A 263 29.87 -3.40 -25.28
N SER A 264 29.51 -2.17 -24.94
CA SER A 264 30.24 -1.34 -23.98
C SER A 264 29.30 -0.64 -23.01
N GLN A 265 29.83 -0.14 -21.90
CA GLN A 265 29.05 0.70 -20.96
C GLN A 265 28.44 1.92 -21.67
N ALA A 266 29.15 2.52 -22.63
CA ALA A 266 28.63 3.64 -23.42
C ALA A 266 27.47 3.23 -24.35
N SER A 267 27.43 1.97 -24.79
CA SER A 267 26.31 1.44 -25.57
C SER A 267 25.08 1.14 -24.71
N ASP A 268 25.27 0.77 -23.44
CA ASP A 268 24.17 0.67 -22.48
C ASP A 268 23.57 2.05 -22.20
N VAL A 269 24.41 3.08 -22.03
CA VAL A 269 23.96 4.47 -21.86
C VAL A 269 23.09 4.90 -23.04
N TYR A 270 23.49 4.60 -24.28
CA TYR A 270 22.66 4.89 -25.45
C TYR A 270 21.33 4.16 -25.41
N SER A 271 21.34 2.85 -25.11
CA SER A 271 20.13 2.01 -25.06
C SER A 271 19.18 2.46 -23.95
N PHE A 272 19.73 2.91 -22.83
CA PHE A 272 18.99 3.55 -21.75
C PHE A 272 18.40 4.90 -22.19
N GLY A 273 19.13 5.69 -22.98
CA GLY A 273 18.60 6.90 -23.61
C GLY A 273 17.37 6.61 -24.47
N ILE A 274 17.37 5.52 -25.25
CA ILE A 274 16.19 5.08 -26.00
C ILE A 274 15.03 4.67 -25.09
N LEU A 275 15.30 3.98 -23.98
CA LEU A 275 14.28 3.66 -22.96
C LEU A 275 13.63 4.93 -22.38
N LEU A 276 14.41 5.98 -22.10
CA LEU A 276 13.85 7.28 -21.65
C LEU A 276 12.93 7.88 -22.71
N LEU A 277 13.33 7.85 -23.99
CA LEU A 277 12.48 8.33 -25.08
C LEU A 277 11.20 7.48 -25.23
N GLU A 278 11.30 6.17 -25.07
CA GLU A 278 10.15 5.26 -25.11
C GLU A 278 9.16 5.56 -23.97
N LEU A 279 9.66 5.77 -22.75
CA LEU A 279 8.86 6.19 -21.59
C LEU A 279 8.16 7.54 -21.81
N LEU A 280 8.81 8.50 -22.46
CA LEU A 280 8.25 9.85 -22.67
C LEU A 280 7.22 9.89 -23.81
N THR A 281 7.45 9.14 -24.88
CA THR A 281 6.63 9.21 -26.10
C THR A 281 5.57 8.12 -26.18
N ARG A 282 5.70 7.04 -25.39
CA ARG A 282 4.90 5.81 -25.50
C ARG A 282 4.87 5.24 -26.92
N LYS A 283 5.94 5.44 -27.70
CA LYS A 283 6.10 4.90 -29.05
C LYS A 283 7.14 3.82 -29.05
N SER A 284 6.81 2.67 -29.64
CA SER A 284 7.73 1.53 -29.66
C SER A 284 8.90 1.78 -30.62
N PRO A 285 10.17 1.65 -30.15
CA PRO A 285 11.35 1.65 -31.00
C PRO A 285 11.56 0.30 -31.73
N VAL A 286 10.77 -0.73 -31.38
CA VAL A 286 10.86 -2.09 -31.92
C VAL A 286 9.57 -2.45 -32.66
N HIS A 287 9.70 -3.10 -33.80
CA HIS A 287 8.54 -3.63 -34.54
C HIS A 287 8.29 -5.06 -34.09
N PHE A 288 7.26 -5.32 -33.26
CA PHE A 288 6.49 -6.58 -33.10
C PHE A 288 5.64 -6.60 -31.80
N PRO A 289 4.36 -7.03 -31.79
CA PRO A 289 3.33 -6.86 -32.82
C PRO A 289 2.65 -5.48 -32.64
N GLY A 290 2.64 -4.64 -33.67
CA GLY A 290 2.10 -3.28 -33.54
C GLY A 290 2.59 -2.30 -34.61
N PRO A 291 2.20 -1.01 -34.52
CA PRO A 291 2.47 0.01 -35.53
C PRO A 291 3.96 0.14 -35.86
N LYS A 292 4.25 0.68 -37.06
CA LYS A 292 5.62 0.82 -37.62
C LYS A 292 6.60 1.31 -36.55
N ALA A 293 7.72 0.59 -36.37
CA ALA A 293 8.80 1.02 -35.48
C ALA A 293 9.15 2.47 -35.73
N VAL A 294 9.25 3.26 -34.66
CA VAL A 294 9.55 4.68 -34.72
C VAL A 294 11.02 4.89 -34.42
N ASP A 295 11.71 5.67 -35.25
CA ASP A 295 13.04 6.17 -34.89
C ASP A 295 12.86 7.32 -33.90
N LEU A 296 12.89 6.99 -32.61
CA LEU A 296 12.65 7.95 -31.53
C LEU A 296 13.66 9.10 -31.55
N VAL A 297 14.92 8.81 -31.89
CA VAL A 297 15.97 9.84 -31.98
C VAL A 297 15.65 10.81 -33.12
N LYS A 298 15.27 10.30 -34.29
CA LYS A 298 14.87 11.13 -35.43
C LYS A 298 13.58 11.91 -35.16
N LEU A 299 12.60 11.29 -34.49
CA LEU A 299 11.35 11.90 -34.09
C LEU A 299 11.61 13.11 -33.18
N VAL A 300 12.37 12.93 -32.10
CA VAL A 300 12.71 14.00 -31.16
C VAL A 300 13.58 15.06 -31.84
N SER A 301 14.56 14.67 -32.65
CA SER A 301 15.46 15.60 -33.35
C SER A 301 14.75 16.44 -34.43
N SER A 302 13.56 16.03 -34.89
CA SER A 302 12.75 16.82 -35.83
C SER A 302 12.14 18.07 -35.18
N VAL A 303 12.15 18.13 -33.85
CA VAL A 303 11.57 19.20 -33.06
C VAL A 303 12.63 20.24 -32.72
N LYS A 304 12.45 21.47 -33.23
CA LYS A 304 13.49 22.52 -33.19
C LYS A 304 13.53 23.39 -31.91
N SER A 305 12.57 23.26 -30.99
CA SER A 305 12.54 24.07 -29.75
C SER A 305 11.93 23.32 -28.56
N LYS A 306 12.27 23.77 -27.34
CA LYS A 306 11.73 23.22 -26.09
C LYS A 306 10.20 23.32 -26.03
N GLU A 307 9.60 24.40 -26.54
CA GLU A 307 8.12 24.55 -26.55
C GLU A 307 7.45 23.56 -27.50
N ARG A 308 8.15 23.09 -28.54
CA ARG A 308 7.64 22.08 -29.47
C ARG A 308 7.94 20.65 -29.02
N ALA A 309 8.87 20.44 -28.08
CA ALA A 309 9.27 19.12 -27.58
C ALA A 309 8.10 18.36 -26.92
N ALA A 310 7.19 19.09 -26.29
CA ALA A 310 5.94 18.55 -25.77
C ALA A 310 5.09 17.81 -26.83
N LYS A 311 5.21 18.14 -28.12
CA LYS A 311 4.42 17.51 -29.19
C LYS A 311 4.76 16.05 -29.45
N VAL A 312 5.91 15.57 -28.98
CA VAL A 312 6.29 14.16 -29.13
C VAL A 312 5.98 13.33 -27.89
N PHE A 313 5.61 13.97 -26.78
CA PHE A 313 5.26 13.29 -25.55
C PHE A 313 3.90 12.61 -25.65
N ASP A 314 3.73 11.60 -24.82
CA ASP A 314 2.44 11.02 -24.51
C ASP A 314 1.48 12.12 -24.01
N ALA A 315 0.23 12.08 -24.48
CA ALA A 315 -0.77 13.10 -24.16
C ALA A 315 -1.00 13.23 -22.65
N GLU A 316 -0.89 12.13 -21.90
CA GLU A 316 -1.02 12.09 -20.43
C GLU A 316 0.04 12.98 -19.74
N LEU A 317 1.24 13.12 -20.32
CA LEU A 317 2.33 13.94 -19.76
C LEU A 317 2.14 15.44 -19.99
N LEU A 318 1.14 15.82 -20.80
CA LEU A 318 0.82 17.21 -21.11
C LEU A 318 -0.25 17.80 -20.19
N THR A 319 -0.79 17.00 -19.27
CA THR A 319 -1.89 17.36 -18.38
C THR A 319 -1.51 18.50 -17.41
N TYR A 320 -0.28 18.51 -16.91
CA TYR A 320 0.20 19.49 -15.93
C TYR A 320 1.51 20.16 -16.41
N ALA A 321 1.62 21.47 -16.20
CA ALA A 321 2.78 22.25 -16.64
C ALA A 321 4.09 21.82 -15.98
N THR A 322 4.06 21.47 -14.69
CA THR A 322 5.20 20.98 -13.92
C THR A 322 5.73 19.65 -14.44
N ILE A 323 4.82 18.70 -14.73
CA ILE A 323 5.17 17.41 -15.33
C ILE A 323 5.80 17.60 -16.71
N ARG A 324 5.24 18.49 -17.52
CA ARG A 324 5.79 18.81 -18.85
C ARG A 324 7.23 19.30 -18.75
N ASP A 325 7.53 20.20 -17.81
CA ASP A 325 8.88 20.77 -17.67
C ASP A 325 9.89 19.71 -17.19
N GLN A 326 9.47 18.83 -16.27
CA GLN A 326 10.27 17.67 -15.84
C GLN A 326 10.47 16.64 -16.96
N ALA A 327 9.44 16.39 -17.77
CA ALA A 327 9.52 15.52 -18.94
C ALA A 327 10.49 16.09 -19.99
N VAL A 328 10.56 17.42 -20.15
CA VAL A 328 11.57 18.09 -21.00
C VAL A 328 12.97 17.90 -20.45
N GLU A 329 13.16 17.92 -19.13
CA GLU A 329 14.47 17.65 -18.52
C GLU A 329 14.90 16.18 -18.72
N MET A 330 13.97 15.24 -18.50
CA MET A 330 14.19 13.82 -18.77
C MET A 330 14.48 13.56 -20.26
N LEU A 331 13.81 14.29 -21.15
CA LEU A 331 14.09 14.28 -22.59
C LEU A 331 15.52 14.74 -22.88
N GLN A 332 15.98 15.81 -22.23
CA GLN A 332 17.33 16.34 -22.41
C GLN A 332 18.39 15.34 -21.93
N ILE A 333 18.15 14.65 -20.81
CA ILE A 333 19.00 13.54 -20.36
C ILE A 333 19.01 12.43 -21.40
N GLY A 334 17.84 11.99 -21.87
CA GLY A 334 17.71 10.98 -22.93
C GLY A 334 18.49 11.34 -24.20
N MET A 335 18.37 12.59 -24.65
CA MET A 335 19.09 13.12 -25.83
C MET A 335 20.61 13.18 -25.62
N THR A 336 21.06 13.45 -24.39
CA THR A 336 22.49 13.43 -24.04
C THR A 336 23.02 11.99 -24.04
N CYS A 337 22.23 11.03 -23.55
CA CYS A 337 22.55 9.60 -23.58
C CYS A 337 22.64 9.03 -25.01
N VAL A 338 21.79 9.48 -25.94
CA VAL A 338 21.81 9.03 -27.36
C VAL A 338 22.76 9.82 -28.26
N ALA A 339 23.69 10.61 -27.70
CA ALA A 339 24.64 11.39 -28.48
C ALA A 339 25.45 10.50 -29.44
N LYS A 340 25.61 10.96 -30.70
CA LYS A 340 26.41 10.25 -31.72
C LYS A 340 27.86 10.03 -31.29
N SER A 341 28.44 11.00 -30.58
CA SER A 341 29.80 10.89 -30.05
C SER A 341 29.77 10.19 -28.69
N ILE A 342 30.46 9.06 -28.58
CA ILE A 342 30.60 8.28 -27.33
C ILE A 342 31.14 9.15 -26.19
N LYS A 343 32.10 10.04 -26.46
CA LYS A 343 32.71 10.94 -25.46
C LYS A 343 31.72 11.96 -24.86
N LYS A 344 30.59 12.20 -25.51
CA LYS A 344 29.55 13.11 -25.01
C LYS A 344 28.48 12.40 -24.17
N ARG A 345 28.49 11.07 -24.13
CA ARG A 345 27.54 10.30 -23.34
C ARG A 345 28.00 10.29 -21.87
N PRO A 346 27.10 10.54 -20.92
CA PRO A 346 27.43 10.55 -19.49
C PRO A 346 27.68 9.13 -18.99
N LYS A 347 28.29 9.00 -17.81
CA LYS A 347 28.32 7.71 -17.09
C LYS A 347 26.95 7.44 -16.48
N MET A 348 26.58 6.16 -16.32
CA MET A 348 25.28 5.83 -15.68
C MET A 348 25.16 6.35 -14.25
N SER A 349 26.26 6.46 -13.49
CA SER A 349 26.28 7.12 -12.19
C SER A 349 25.89 8.62 -12.25
N GLU A 350 26.31 9.32 -13.31
CA GLU A 350 25.94 10.71 -13.55
C GLU A 350 24.48 10.82 -13.99
N VAL A 351 24.01 9.89 -14.83
CA VAL A 351 22.60 9.80 -15.24
C VAL A 351 21.69 9.58 -14.04
N VAL A 352 22.10 8.75 -13.07
CA VAL A 352 21.37 8.58 -11.80
C VAL A 352 21.24 9.91 -11.05
N LEU A 353 22.31 10.71 -10.98
CA LEU A 353 22.26 12.03 -10.34
C LEU A 353 21.37 13.01 -11.11
N MET A 354 21.46 13.03 -12.45
CA MET A 354 20.62 13.89 -13.29
C MET A 354 19.13 13.55 -13.14
N LEU A 355 18.76 12.26 -13.22
CA LEU A 355 17.37 11.82 -13.05
C LEU A 355 16.87 12.00 -11.62
N SER A 356 17.72 11.77 -10.62
CA SER A 356 17.39 12.08 -9.22
C SER A 356 17.20 13.58 -9.04
N GLY A 357 17.95 14.42 -9.76
CA GLY A 357 17.80 15.87 -9.80
C GLY A 357 16.42 16.32 -10.30
N ILE A 358 15.84 15.65 -11.29
CA ILE A 358 14.44 15.88 -11.71
C ILE A 358 13.47 15.60 -10.54
N SER A 359 13.73 14.53 -9.79
CA SER A 359 12.99 14.23 -8.57
C SER A 359 13.27 15.25 -7.44
N THR A 360 14.42 15.92 -7.45
CA THR A 360 14.83 16.96 -6.49
C THR A 360 14.25 18.34 -6.86
N ILE A 361 14.04 18.67 -8.14
CA ILE A 361 13.37 19.90 -8.59
C ILE A 361 11.90 19.97 -8.11
N MET A 362 11.32 18.83 -7.70
CA MET A 362 10.08 18.79 -6.92
C MET A 362 10.17 19.49 -5.55
N LEU A 363 11.36 19.75 -5.01
CA LEU A 363 11.55 20.48 -3.75
C LEU A 363 11.37 22.00 -3.90
N GLY A 364 11.40 22.54 -5.13
CA GLY A 364 11.45 23.98 -5.37
C GLY A 364 10.18 24.63 -5.92
N SER A 365 9.18 23.87 -6.41
CA SER A 365 7.95 24.46 -6.98
C SER A 365 6.78 23.48 -6.91
N HIS A 366 5.93 23.67 -5.90
CA HIS A 366 4.55 23.20 -5.76
C HIS A 366 4.10 21.97 -6.60
N HIS A 367 4.63 20.79 -6.32
CA HIS A 367 3.85 19.56 -6.21
C HIS A 367 4.67 18.52 -5.44
N VAL A 368 4.03 17.98 -4.41
CA VAL A 368 4.58 17.12 -3.36
C VAL A 368 5.24 15.87 -3.95
N SER A 369 6.56 15.72 -3.76
CA SER A 369 7.19 14.41 -3.71
C SER A 369 6.68 13.69 -2.46
N VAL A 370 6.01 12.55 -2.62
CA VAL A 370 5.65 11.63 -1.53
C VAL A 370 6.83 11.53 -0.56
N GLN A 371 6.61 12.10 0.62
CA GLN A 371 7.61 12.47 1.60
C GLN A 371 8.28 11.21 2.15
N ARG A 372 9.59 11.07 1.93
CA ARG A 372 10.43 10.17 2.74
C ARG A 372 10.71 10.71 4.14
N ASN A 373 10.23 11.91 4.46
CA ASN A 373 10.45 12.55 5.74
C ASN A 373 9.19 12.47 6.60
N LEU A 374 9.40 12.42 7.91
CA LEU A 374 8.37 12.62 8.90
C LEU A 374 7.96 14.09 8.87
N VAL A 375 6.67 14.39 8.75
CA VAL A 375 6.12 15.75 8.72
C VAL A 375 5.61 16.11 10.10
N PHE A 376 6.30 17.01 10.77
CA PHE A 376 5.84 17.58 12.03
C PHE A 376 4.77 18.64 11.75
N LEU A 377 3.73 18.65 12.58
CA LEU A 377 2.61 19.58 12.48
C LEU A 377 2.84 20.88 13.27
N GLU A 378 3.97 20.97 13.99
CA GLU A 378 4.45 22.15 14.70
C GLU A 378 5.75 22.69 14.08
N ASP A 379 5.93 24.01 14.10
CA ASP A 379 7.09 24.74 13.56
C ASP A 379 8.34 24.72 14.47
N ALA A 380 8.44 23.78 15.41
CA ALA A 380 9.59 23.68 16.31
C ALA A 380 10.56 22.61 15.79
N ASN A 381 11.86 22.94 15.76
CA ASN A 381 12.96 22.06 15.38
C ASN A 381 12.70 20.60 15.79
N PRO A 382 12.49 19.67 14.85
CA PRO A 382 12.20 18.29 15.19
C PRO A 382 13.39 17.68 15.93
N THR A 383 13.13 17.03 17.06
CA THR A 383 14.17 16.38 17.89
C THR A 383 14.59 15.02 17.34
N PHE A 384 13.84 14.46 16.37
CA PHE A 384 14.10 13.18 15.72
C PHE A 384 13.51 13.14 14.31
N ASP A 385 14.02 12.27 13.45
CA ASP A 385 13.50 12.04 12.09
C ASP A 385 12.89 10.64 11.88
N LEU A 386 12.56 10.31 10.62
CA LEU A 386 11.99 9.01 10.29
C LEU A 386 12.99 7.87 10.52
N GLU A 387 14.28 8.07 10.27
CA GLU A 387 15.29 7.04 10.46
C GLU A 387 15.49 6.74 11.94
N ASP A 388 15.52 7.77 12.79
CA ASP A 388 15.58 7.62 14.25
C ASP A 388 14.40 6.79 14.76
N MET A 389 13.20 7.07 14.25
CA MET A 389 11.98 6.32 14.58
C MET A 389 12.02 4.87 14.09
N LEU A 390 12.65 4.59 12.93
CA LEU A 390 12.80 3.23 12.41
C LEU A 390 13.89 2.41 13.13
N ARG A 391 14.88 3.07 13.73
CA ARG A 391 15.90 2.44 14.59
C ARG A 391 15.40 2.21 16.02
N ALA A 392 14.39 2.96 16.45
CA ALA A 392 13.82 2.90 17.79
C ALA A 392 13.38 1.49 18.19
N SER A 393 13.58 1.15 19.46
CA SER A 393 12.96 -0.05 20.02
C SER A 393 11.43 0.12 20.02
N ALA A 394 10.71 -0.87 19.49
CA ALA A 394 9.27 -0.79 19.32
C ALA A 394 8.54 -1.97 19.98
N GLU A 395 7.54 -1.67 20.80
CA GLU A 395 6.62 -2.64 21.40
C GLU A 395 5.22 -2.47 20.79
N VAL A 396 4.57 -3.58 20.42
CA VAL A 396 3.20 -3.54 19.91
C VAL A 396 2.24 -3.23 21.05
N LEU A 397 1.60 -2.06 21.02
CA LEU A 397 0.60 -1.64 22.00
C LEU A 397 -0.79 -2.21 21.72
N GLY A 398 -1.07 -2.58 20.47
CA GLY A 398 -2.33 -3.22 20.07
C GLY A 398 -2.73 -2.96 18.62
N LYS A 399 -3.64 -3.82 18.12
CA LYS A 399 -4.26 -3.70 16.79
C LYS A 399 -5.70 -3.18 16.95
N GLY A 400 -6.01 -2.07 16.30
CA GLY A 400 -7.30 -1.40 16.37
C GLY A 400 -8.04 -1.33 15.03
N THR A 401 -9.12 -0.53 15.03
CA THR A 401 -10.00 -0.32 13.87
C THR A 401 -9.22 0.17 12.64
N PHE A 402 -8.32 1.14 12.85
CA PHE A 402 -7.62 1.85 11.78
C PHE A 402 -6.18 1.39 11.54
N GLY A 403 -5.68 0.39 12.27
CA GLY A 403 -4.29 -0.05 12.11
C GLY A 403 -3.67 -0.59 13.39
N THR A 404 -2.34 -0.58 13.46
CA THR A 404 -1.56 -1.08 14.60
C THR A 404 -0.81 0.07 15.26
N SER A 405 -0.82 0.11 16.60
CA SER A 405 -0.09 1.10 17.39
C SER A 405 1.13 0.45 18.05
N TYR A 406 2.24 1.19 18.03
CA TYR A 406 3.53 0.80 18.56
C TYR A 406 4.00 1.85 19.57
N LYS A 407 4.57 1.43 20.69
CA LYS A 407 5.34 2.29 21.59
C LYS A 407 6.77 2.28 21.08
N ALA A 408 7.28 3.42 20.67
CA ALA A 408 8.66 3.57 20.23
C ALA A 408 9.44 4.36 21.28
N ILE A 409 10.61 3.86 21.66
CA ILE A 409 11.56 4.56 22.54
C ILE A 409 12.76 4.93 21.68
N LEU A 410 12.93 6.23 21.46
CA LEU A 410 14.01 6.84 20.69
C LEU A 410 15.33 6.81 21.47
N GLU A 411 16.46 7.01 20.79
CA GLU A 411 17.80 6.94 21.41
C GLU A 411 18.03 8.02 22.49
N ASP A 412 17.37 9.17 22.35
CA ASP A 412 17.39 10.27 23.33
C ASP A 412 16.51 10.00 24.56
N GLY A 413 15.81 8.86 24.61
CA GLY A 413 14.88 8.47 25.66
C GLY A 413 13.45 8.98 25.45
N THR A 414 13.19 9.77 24.40
CA THR A 414 11.86 10.24 24.06
C THR A 414 10.98 9.05 23.70
N THR A 415 9.80 8.95 24.32
CA THR A 415 8.84 7.87 24.06
C THR A 415 7.65 8.40 23.29
N VAL A 416 7.34 7.79 22.15
CA VAL A 416 6.23 8.17 21.27
C VAL A 416 5.34 6.98 20.93
N VAL A 417 4.12 7.25 20.49
CA VAL A 417 3.23 6.25 19.90
C VAL A 417 3.25 6.42 18.39
N VAL A 418 3.71 5.39 17.69
CA VAL A 418 3.65 5.31 16.23
C VAL A 418 2.47 4.45 15.84
N LYS A 419 1.52 5.02 15.12
CA LYS A 419 0.37 4.30 14.58
C LYS A 419 0.51 4.09 13.09
N ARG A 420 0.64 2.83 12.69
CA ARG A 420 0.62 2.41 11.30
C ARG A 420 -0.82 2.20 10.85
N LEU A 421 -1.32 3.09 9.99
CA LEU A 421 -2.66 2.99 9.43
C LEU A 421 -2.73 1.87 8.38
N LYS A 422 -3.88 1.20 8.31
CA LYS A 422 -4.21 0.25 7.23
C LYS A 422 -5.30 0.83 6.33
N ASP A 423 -5.37 0.31 5.11
CA ASP A 423 -6.47 0.56 4.17
C ASP A 423 -6.76 2.06 3.92
N VAL A 424 -5.72 2.91 3.90
CA VAL A 424 -5.85 4.35 3.57
C VAL A 424 -6.13 4.47 2.08
N THR A 425 -7.20 5.19 1.71
CA THR A 425 -7.69 5.27 0.32
C THR A 425 -7.78 6.66 -0.27
N VAL A 426 -7.47 7.67 0.53
CA VAL A 426 -7.43 9.05 0.09
C VAL A 426 -6.09 9.36 -0.58
N THR A 427 -6.08 10.39 -1.43
CA THR A 427 -4.84 10.90 -2.03
C THR A 427 -3.92 11.49 -0.96
N PHE A 428 -2.64 11.73 -1.31
CA PHE A 428 -1.73 12.42 -0.40
C PHE A 428 -2.27 13.81 -0.02
N ASP A 429 -2.80 14.57 -0.99
CA ASP A 429 -3.27 15.94 -0.74
C ASP A 429 -4.47 15.94 0.21
N ASP A 430 -5.43 15.05 -0.01
CA ASP A 430 -6.59 14.87 0.88
C ASP A 430 -6.15 14.42 2.29
N PHE A 431 -5.17 13.50 2.37
CA PHE A 431 -4.61 13.04 3.63
C PHE A 431 -3.92 14.18 4.36
N GLN A 432 -3.04 14.92 3.69
CA GLN A 432 -2.30 16.05 4.26
C GLN A 432 -3.26 17.15 4.73
N GLN A 433 -4.24 17.51 3.92
CA GLN A 433 -5.23 18.52 4.29
C GLN A 433 -5.99 18.09 5.56
N HIS A 434 -6.37 16.81 5.63
CA HIS A 434 -7.05 16.27 6.80
C HIS A 434 -6.15 16.17 8.04
N MET A 435 -4.87 15.79 7.88
CA MET A 435 -3.90 15.79 8.98
C MET A 435 -3.59 17.20 9.48
N LYS A 436 -3.66 18.23 8.64
CA LYS A 436 -3.55 19.64 9.09
C LYS A 436 -4.74 20.04 9.98
N VAL A 437 -5.94 19.54 9.70
CA VAL A 437 -7.12 19.76 10.56
C VAL A 437 -6.93 19.06 11.91
N ILE A 438 -6.60 17.77 11.90
CA ILE A 438 -6.37 16.99 13.13
C ILE A 438 -5.17 17.55 13.92
N GLY A 439 -4.12 17.96 13.21
CA GLY A 439 -2.88 18.49 13.76
C GLY A 439 -3.02 19.83 14.47
N ARG A 440 -4.13 20.56 14.28
CA ARG A 440 -4.43 21.82 14.99
C ARG A 440 -5.18 21.61 16.31
N ILE A 441 -5.64 20.40 16.58
CA ILE A 441 -6.40 20.10 17.79
C ILE A 441 -5.44 20.14 18.98
N ARG A 442 -5.70 21.05 19.92
CA ARG A 442 -4.93 21.24 21.15
C ARG A 442 -5.90 21.33 22.30
N HIS A 443 -5.95 20.29 23.12
CA HIS A 443 -6.90 20.18 24.22
C HIS A 443 -6.43 19.13 25.23
N GLU A 444 -6.56 19.41 26.53
CA GLU A 444 -6.09 18.52 27.62
C GLU A 444 -6.68 17.10 27.56
N ASN A 445 -7.87 16.96 26.98
CA ASN A 445 -8.57 15.68 26.83
C ASN A 445 -8.50 15.06 25.42
N VAL A 446 -7.60 15.50 24.54
CA VAL A 446 -7.43 14.93 23.19
C VAL A 446 -5.96 14.62 22.92
N ALA A 447 -5.68 13.43 22.37
CA ALA A 447 -4.33 13.03 22.01
C ALA A 447 -3.80 13.88 20.85
N GLU A 448 -2.65 14.51 21.07
CA GLU A 448 -2.07 15.45 20.11
C GLU A 448 -1.30 14.71 19.00
N LEU A 449 -1.68 14.99 17.75
CA LEU A 449 -0.96 14.48 16.58
C LEU A 449 0.29 15.34 16.34
N ARG A 450 1.46 14.77 16.60
CA ARG A 450 2.75 15.46 16.46
C ARG A 450 3.24 15.47 15.03
N ALA A 451 3.17 14.31 14.38
CA ALA A 451 3.70 14.15 13.05
C ALA A 451 2.98 13.06 12.26
N TYR A 452 3.15 13.08 10.94
CA TYR A 452 2.70 12.01 10.08
C TYR A 452 3.75 11.67 9.01
N HIS A 453 3.70 10.44 8.53
CA HIS A 453 4.44 9.99 7.36
C HIS A 453 3.45 9.38 6.37
N PHE A 454 3.60 9.70 5.09
CA PHE A 454 2.77 9.16 4.04
C PHE A 454 3.63 8.73 2.85
N SER A 455 3.75 7.42 2.64
CA SER A 455 4.38 6.81 1.47
C SER A 455 3.48 5.74 0.86
N SER A 456 3.74 5.28 -0.37
CA SER A 456 2.93 4.22 -1.00
C SER A 456 2.75 2.99 -0.10
N ASP A 457 3.76 2.68 0.70
CA ASP A 457 3.84 1.44 1.48
C ASP A 457 3.43 1.66 2.95
N GLU A 458 3.63 2.87 3.48
CA GLU A 458 3.47 3.16 4.91
C GLU A 458 2.75 4.49 5.17
N LYS A 459 1.69 4.44 5.99
CA LYS A 459 1.03 5.63 6.54
C LYS A 459 1.18 5.60 8.04
N LEU A 460 2.00 6.49 8.59
CA LEU A 460 2.30 6.52 10.01
C LEU A 460 1.79 7.83 10.61
N LEU A 461 1.26 7.74 11.82
CA LEU A 461 0.92 8.88 12.66
C LEU A 461 1.73 8.78 13.95
N VAL A 462 2.24 9.90 14.42
CA VAL A 462 3.05 9.98 15.64
C VAL A 462 2.31 10.81 16.67
N TYR A 463 2.10 10.23 17.84
CA TYR A 463 1.44 10.85 18.99
C TYR A 463 2.35 10.78 20.21
N ASP A 464 2.02 11.57 21.23
CA ASP A 464 2.61 11.41 22.55
C ASP A 464 2.29 10.06 23.19
N TYR A 465 3.27 9.55 23.94
CA TYR A 465 3.07 8.34 24.75
C TYR A 465 2.50 8.68 26.12
N TYR A 466 1.28 8.21 26.35
CA TYR A 466 0.64 8.26 27.67
C TYR A 466 0.93 6.95 28.40
N ASN A 467 1.70 7.02 29.49
CA ASN A 467 2.22 5.86 30.24
C ASN A 467 1.14 5.07 31.02
N GLN A 468 -0.15 5.40 30.89
CA GLN A 468 -1.22 4.71 31.62
C GLN A 468 -2.14 3.86 30.73
N GLU A 469 -3.00 3.11 31.41
CA GLU A 469 -3.85 2.11 30.80
C GLU A 469 -5.06 2.70 30.09
N ARG A 470 -5.53 1.94 29.09
CA ARG A 470 -6.79 2.21 28.41
C ARG A 470 -7.96 1.96 29.36
N LEU A 471 -9.01 2.77 29.25
CA LEU A 471 -10.22 2.61 30.05
C LEU A 471 -10.81 1.20 29.92
N SER A 472 -10.79 0.61 28.72
CA SER A 472 -11.27 -0.77 28.50
C SER A 472 -10.52 -1.80 29.35
N ALA A 473 -9.21 -1.61 29.57
CA ALA A 473 -8.40 -2.52 30.39
C ALA A 473 -8.67 -2.32 31.89
N LEU A 474 -8.99 -1.10 32.31
CA LEU A 474 -9.33 -0.77 33.69
C LEU A 474 -10.74 -1.23 34.08
N LEU A 475 -11.68 -1.25 33.14
CA LEU A 475 -13.04 -1.73 33.37
C LEU A 475 -13.14 -3.26 33.23
N HIS A 476 -12.51 -3.84 32.20
CA HIS A 476 -12.75 -5.24 31.81
C HIS A 476 -11.50 -6.13 31.83
N GLY A 477 -10.37 -5.64 32.33
CA GLY A 477 -9.13 -6.40 32.45
C GLY A 477 -9.25 -7.57 33.43
N LYS A 478 -8.31 -8.52 33.36
CA LYS A 478 -8.29 -9.68 34.27
C LYS A 478 -8.18 -9.22 35.73
N LYS A 479 -9.15 -9.63 36.55
CA LYS A 479 -9.28 -9.28 37.98
C LYS A 479 -8.09 -9.79 38.82
N ASP A 480 -7.36 -10.78 38.34
CA ASP A 480 -6.21 -11.41 39.03
C ASP A 480 -4.97 -10.50 39.11
N THR A 481 -5.01 -9.29 38.52
CA THR A 481 -3.90 -8.34 38.53
C THR A 481 -3.80 -7.48 39.79
N GLY A 482 -4.68 -7.68 40.78
CA GLY A 482 -4.67 -6.92 42.05
C GLY A 482 -5.04 -5.44 41.89
N LYS A 483 -5.56 -5.03 40.74
CA LYS A 483 -5.92 -3.65 40.43
C LYS A 483 -7.19 -3.23 41.15
N ILE A 484 -7.17 -2.04 41.74
CA ILE A 484 -8.32 -1.45 42.42
C ILE A 484 -9.35 -1.04 41.35
N PRO A 485 -10.60 -1.54 41.42
CA PRO A 485 -11.66 -1.14 40.50
C PRO A 485 -11.90 0.37 40.49
N LEU A 486 -12.24 0.93 39.32
CA LEU A 486 -12.54 2.36 39.19
C LEU A 486 -13.77 2.72 40.04
N GLY A 487 -13.58 3.57 41.05
CA GLY A 487 -14.65 4.13 41.86
C GLY A 487 -15.42 5.26 41.16
N TRP A 488 -16.58 5.61 41.69
CA TRP A 488 -17.53 6.55 41.07
C TRP A 488 -16.90 7.88 40.63
N LYS A 489 -16.25 8.59 41.56
CA LYS A 489 -15.64 9.90 41.28
C LYS A 489 -14.62 9.86 40.13
N THR A 490 -13.88 8.75 40.00
CA THR A 490 -12.94 8.58 38.88
C THR A 490 -13.69 8.34 37.57
N ARG A 491 -14.73 7.50 37.57
CA ARG A 491 -15.56 7.26 36.37
C ARG A 491 -16.23 8.55 35.88
N LEU A 492 -16.76 9.36 36.80
CA LEU A 492 -17.38 10.65 36.46
C LEU A 492 -16.35 11.63 35.89
N LYS A 493 -15.16 11.75 36.48
CA LYS A 493 -14.06 12.55 35.91
C LYS A 493 -13.67 12.12 34.49
N ILE A 494 -13.61 10.81 34.26
CA ILE A 494 -13.32 10.23 32.94
C ILE A 494 -14.42 10.59 31.94
N ALA A 495 -15.68 10.51 32.34
CA ALA A 495 -16.82 10.90 31.51
C ALA A 495 -16.76 12.38 31.13
N VAL A 496 -16.53 13.27 32.10
CA VAL A 496 -16.40 14.72 31.87
C VAL A 496 -15.25 15.02 30.91
N GLY A 497 -14.05 14.51 31.17
CA GLY A 497 -12.90 14.76 30.29
C GLY A 497 -13.12 14.23 28.88
N ALA A 498 -13.72 13.05 28.72
CA ALA A 498 -13.98 12.47 27.40
C ALA A 498 -15.03 13.31 26.66
N ALA A 499 -16.08 13.76 27.36
CA ALA A 499 -17.09 14.66 26.80
C ALA A 499 -16.46 15.97 26.32
N ARG A 500 -15.60 16.60 27.13
CA ARG A 500 -14.86 17.83 26.78
C ARG A 500 -14.02 17.62 25.52
N GLY A 501 -13.23 16.55 25.48
CA GLY A 501 -12.40 16.22 24.32
C GLY A 501 -13.21 16.00 23.04
N ILE A 502 -14.33 15.28 23.12
CA ILE A 502 -15.20 15.05 21.95
C ILE A 502 -15.91 16.34 21.52
N ALA A 503 -16.41 17.14 22.46
CA ALA A 503 -17.02 18.43 22.16
C ALA A 503 -16.02 19.37 21.46
N HIS A 504 -14.78 19.42 21.95
CA HIS A 504 -13.72 20.19 21.33
C HIS A 504 -13.40 19.69 19.91
N ILE A 505 -13.38 18.37 19.67
CA ILE A 505 -13.25 17.79 18.32
C ILE A 505 -14.39 18.25 17.41
N HIS A 506 -15.64 18.24 17.89
CA HIS A 506 -16.82 18.62 17.09
C HIS A 506 -16.79 20.07 16.62
N ARG A 507 -16.13 20.98 17.35
CA ARG A 507 -15.97 22.40 16.96
C ARG A 507 -14.97 22.60 15.83
N GLN A 508 -14.06 21.66 15.59
CA GLN A 508 -13.02 21.79 14.58
C GLN A 508 -13.59 21.71 13.16
N ASP A 509 -12.81 22.18 12.19
CA ASP A 509 -13.19 22.21 10.77
C ASP A 509 -14.52 22.96 10.50
N GLY A 510 -14.75 24.05 11.24
CA GLY A 510 -15.98 24.83 11.15
C GLY A 510 -17.22 24.08 11.65
N GLY A 511 -17.08 23.31 12.74
CA GLY A 511 -18.18 22.56 13.34
C GLY A 511 -18.54 21.25 12.62
N LYS A 512 -17.65 20.72 11.77
CA LYS A 512 -17.93 19.56 10.91
C LYS A 512 -17.10 18.33 11.23
N LEU A 513 -16.05 18.46 12.04
CA LEU A 513 -15.21 17.33 12.38
C LEU A 513 -15.96 16.35 13.29
N VAL A 514 -15.68 15.07 13.08
CA VAL A 514 -16.25 13.93 13.80
C VAL A 514 -15.13 13.01 14.26
N HIS A 515 -15.28 12.40 15.41
CA HIS A 515 -14.34 11.41 15.92
C HIS A 515 -14.45 10.08 15.15
N GLY A 516 -15.66 9.52 15.05
CA GLY A 516 -16.02 8.37 14.22
C GLY A 516 -15.61 6.98 14.75
N ASN A 517 -14.96 6.91 15.92
CA ASN A 517 -14.54 5.65 16.56
C ASN A 517 -14.48 5.74 18.10
N ILE A 518 -15.48 6.37 18.72
CA ILE A 518 -15.53 6.52 20.19
C ILE A 518 -15.78 5.14 20.84
N LYS A 519 -14.93 4.76 21.79
CA LYS A 519 -15.00 3.52 22.57
C LYS A 519 -14.02 3.53 23.74
N SER A 520 -14.23 2.72 24.76
CA SER A 520 -13.35 2.68 25.95
C SER A 520 -11.89 2.29 25.65
N SER A 521 -11.61 1.59 24.54
CA SER A 521 -10.24 1.27 24.12
C SER A 521 -9.50 2.43 23.46
N ASN A 522 -10.19 3.53 23.15
CA ASN A 522 -9.65 4.76 22.60
C ASN A 522 -9.61 5.91 23.63
N ILE A 523 -9.94 5.63 24.89
CA ILE A 523 -9.83 6.56 26.01
C ILE A 523 -8.67 6.12 26.89
N PHE A 524 -7.66 6.98 27.01
CA PHE A 524 -6.50 6.80 27.88
C PHE A 524 -6.68 7.63 29.15
N LEU A 525 -6.05 7.22 30.24
CA LEU A 525 -5.93 8.05 31.43
C LEU A 525 -4.56 8.71 31.46
N ASP A 526 -4.50 9.95 31.93
CA ASP A 526 -3.23 10.58 32.25
C ASP A 526 -2.88 10.40 33.74
N GLY A 527 -1.62 10.70 34.09
CA GLY A 527 -1.11 10.65 35.46
C GLY A 527 -1.98 11.36 36.52
N GLN A 528 -2.79 12.32 36.09
CA GLN A 528 -3.63 13.17 36.93
C GLN A 528 -5.12 12.76 36.91
N LYS A 529 -5.44 11.64 36.24
CA LYS A 529 -6.78 11.05 36.05
C LYS A 529 -7.71 11.84 35.12
N TYR A 530 -7.17 12.65 34.23
CA TYR A 530 -7.91 13.17 33.08
C TYR A 530 -7.98 12.10 31.99
N SER A 531 -9.09 12.08 31.25
CA SER A 531 -9.26 11.19 30.11
C SER A 531 -8.77 11.85 28.83
N ILE A 532 -8.07 11.08 28.00
CA ILE A 532 -7.51 11.51 26.72
C ILE A 532 -8.18 10.69 25.62
N VAL A 533 -8.89 11.40 24.74
CA VAL A 533 -9.55 10.85 23.55
C VAL A 533 -8.53 10.71 22.43
N SER A 534 -8.39 9.51 21.87
CA SER A 534 -7.42 9.19 20.81
C SER A 534 -8.08 8.77 19.51
N ASP A 535 -7.35 8.89 18.39
CA ASP A 535 -7.78 8.55 17.03
C ASP A 535 -8.86 9.46 16.42
N ALA A 536 -8.86 10.74 16.80
CA ALA A 536 -9.79 11.72 16.25
C ALA A 536 -9.72 11.78 14.72
N GLY A 537 -10.88 11.71 14.06
CA GLY A 537 -11.03 12.01 12.63
C GLY A 537 -10.48 10.98 11.66
N LEU A 538 -9.95 9.83 12.10
CA LEU A 538 -9.29 8.87 11.20
C LEU A 538 -10.26 8.15 10.24
N ALA A 539 -11.55 8.10 10.57
CA ALA A 539 -12.57 7.41 9.77
C ALA A 539 -12.68 7.95 8.33
N LYS A 540 -12.40 9.25 8.11
CA LYS A 540 -12.51 9.93 6.81
C LYS A 540 -11.43 9.52 5.80
N VAL A 541 -10.26 9.08 6.28
CA VAL A 541 -9.09 8.77 5.43
C VAL A 541 -8.91 7.28 5.13
N THR A 542 -9.61 6.42 5.86
CA THR A 542 -9.56 4.96 5.69
C THR A 542 -10.70 4.43 4.79
N ASN A 543 -10.54 3.21 4.29
CA ASN A 543 -11.61 2.48 3.60
C ASN A 543 -12.88 2.42 4.44
N PRO A 544 -14.09 2.54 3.84
CA PRO A 544 -15.34 2.35 4.54
C PRO A 544 -15.39 0.96 5.17
N ILE A 545 -15.44 0.89 6.49
CA ILE A 545 -15.67 -0.37 7.19
C ILE A 545 -17.18 -0.57 7.22
N ARG A 546 -17.65 -1.69 6.66
CA ARG A 546 -19.10 -2.01 6.60
C ARG A 546 -19.68 -2.12 8.01
N ARG A 547 -20.94 -1.69 8.17
CA ARG A 547 -21.72 -1.80 9.41
C ARG A 547 -21.63 -3.14 10.13
N SER A 548 -21.64 -4.26 9.39
CA SER A 548 -21.59 -5.60 9.97
C SER A 548 -20.33 -5.84 10.81
N ILE A 549 -19.21 -5.23 10.43
CA ILE A 549 -17.94 -5.29 11.14
C ILE A 549 -17.92 -4.27 12.29
N MET A 550 -18.54 -3.10 12.12
CA MET A 550 -18.63 -2.07 13.17
C MET A 550 -19.55 -2.47 14.33
N ARG A 551 -20.63 -3.23 14.06
CA ARG A 551 -21.55 -3.74 15.11
C ARG A 551 -20.85 -4.61 16.13
N ILE A 552 -19.76 -5.28 15.74
CA ILE A 552 -18.91 -6.11 16.62
C ILE A 552 -18.32 -5.30 17.79
N THR A 553 -18.36 -3.97 17.75
CA THR A 553 -17.86 -3.14 18.86
C THR A 553 -18.92 -2.78 19.89
N GLY A 554 -20.21 -2.89 19.58
CA GLY A 554 -21.32 -2.44 20.45
C GLY A 554 -21.54 -0.92 20.52
N TYR A 555 -20.63 -0.07 20.02
CA TYR A 555 -20.75 1.40 20.08
C TYR A 555 -21.42 2.03 18.84
N CYS A 556 -21.63 1.27 17.77
CA CYS A 556 -22.08 1.81 16.48
C CYS A 556 -23.55 2.23 16.53
N ALA A 557 -23.83 3.49 16.16
CA ALA A 557 -25.17 4.03 16.09
C ALA A 557 -26.04 3.30 15.03
N PRO A 558 -27.37 3.20 15.23
CA PRO A 558 -28.28 2.43 14.37
C PRO A 558 -28.52 3.03 12.98
N GLU A 559 -28.09 4.27 12.72
CA GLU A 559 -28.16 4.92 11.39
C GLU A 559 -26.88 4.75 10.54
N VAL A 560 -25.69 4.64 11.16
CA VAL A 560 -24.37 4.52 10.49
C VAL A 560 -24.18 3.23 9.67
N THR A 561 -24.27 3.33 8.33
CA THR A 561 -24.09 2.17 7.43
C THR A 561 -22.63 1.77 7.19
N ASP A 562 -21.70 2.69 7.40
CA ASP A 562 -20.25 2.50 7.28
C ASP A 562 -19.51 3.69 7.90
N THR A 563 -18.19 3.55 8.08
CA THR A 563 -17.34 4.58 8.72
C THR A 563 -17.26 5.91 8.01
N ARG A 564 -17.68 6.05 6.74
CA ARG A 564 -17.71 7.36 6.05
C ARG A 564 -19.01 8.12 6.28
N LYS A 565 -20.06 7.45 6.76
CA LYS A 565 -21.36 8.07 7.08
C LYS A 565 -21.53 8.34 8.58
N VAL A 566 -20.42 8.46 9.30
CA VAL A 566 -20.42 8.94 10.69
C VAL A 566 -20.75 10.43 10.72
N SER A 567 -21.47 10.83 11.75
CA SER A 567 -21.89 12.20 12.05
C SER A 567 -21.61 12.53 13.52
N GLN A 568 -21.68 13.81 13.89
CA GLN A 568 -21.59 14.19 15.30
C GLN A 568 -22.68 13.53 16.15
N ALA A 569 -23.90 13.38 15.62
CA ALA A 569 -24.96 12.66 16.32
C ALA A 569 -24.63 11.17 16.53
N SER A 570 -23.89 10.54 15.62
CA SER A 570 -23.42 9.16 15.83
C SER A 570 -22.29 9.06 16.85
N ASP A 571 -21.44 10.09 16.95
CA ASP A 571 -20.44 10.18 18.03
C ASP A 571 -21.14 10.33 19.39
N VAL A 572 -22.19 11.14 19.48
CA VAL A 572 -23.01 11.27 20.70
C VAL A 572 -23.58 9.91 21.11
N TYR A 573 -24.10 9.12 20.17
CA TYR A 573 -24.57 7.77 20.46
C TYR A 573 -23.46 6.89 21.02
N SER A 574 -22.29 6.85 20.36
CA SER A 574 -21.14 6.07 20.83
C SER A 574 -20.65 6.53 22.21
N PHE A 575 -20.71 7.84 22.50
CA PHE A 575 -20.44 8.38 23.83
C PHE A 575 -21.50 7.96 24.87
N GLY A 576 -22.78 7.92 24.49
CA GLY A 576 -23.84 7.36 25.33
C GLY A 576 -23.57 5.91 25.73
N VAL A 577 -23.13 5.06 24.79
CA VAL A 577 -22.72 3.69 25.09
C VAL A 577 -21.52 3.65 26.06
N LEU A 578 -20.56 4.57 25.92
CA LEU A 578 -19.43 4.71 26.86
C LEU A 578 -19.91 5.09 28.28
N LEU A 579 -20.89 5.98 28.40
CA LEU A 579 -21.48 6.32 29.71
C LEU A 579 -22.20 5.11 30.33
N LEU A 580 -22.98 4.36 29.54
CA LEU A 580 -23.64 3.13 30.00
C LEU A 580 -22.60 2.09 30.47
N GLU A 581 -21.50 1.93 29.75
CA GLU A 581 -20.40 1.06 30.13
C GLU A 581 -19.74 1.52 31.45
N LEU A 582 -19.56 2.83 31.65
CA LEU A 582 -19.03 3.40 32.89
C LEU A 582 -19.96 3.21 34.08
N VAL A 583 -21.28 3.38 33.92
CA VAL A 583 -22.25 3.22 35.02
C VAL A 583 -22.46 1.75 35.37
N SER A 584 -22.58 0.88 34.37
CA SER A 584 -22.89 -0.54 34.58
C SER A 584 -21.66 -1.41 34.84
N GLY A 585 -20.46 -0.95 34.46
CA GLY A 585 -19.25 -1.77 34.49
C GLY A 585 -19.31 -2.98 33.54
N ARG A 586 -20.30 -3.04 32.66
CA ARG A 586 -20.50 -4.14 31.70
C ARG A 586 -19.91 -3.79 30.35
N PRO A 587 -19.39 -4.77 29.58
CA PRO A 587 -18.90 -4.51 28.24
C PRO A 587 -20.05 -4.05 27.31
N PRO A 588 -19.75 -3.27 26.27
CA PRO A 588 -20.74 -2.72 25.32
C PRO A 588 -21.54 -3.81 24.57
N GLN A 589 -20.99 -5.02 24.51
CA GLN A 589 -21.69 -6.24 24.09
C GLN A 589 -21.04 -7.46 24.73
N TRP A 590 -21.80 -8.56 24.85
CA TRP A 590 -21.29 -9.87 25.25
C TRP A 590 -22.04 -10.98 24.53
N THR A 591 -21.42 -12.17 24.48
CA THR A 591 -22.03 -13.36 23.93
C THR A 591 -22.52 -14.26 25.06
N THR A 592 -23.77 -14.68 25.00
CA THR A 592 -24.36 -15.62 25.95
C THR A 592 -23.90 -17.07 25.67
N GLY A 593 -24.20 -18.00 26.57
CA GLY A 593 -23.77 -19.40 26.44
C GLY A 593 -24.34 -20.12 25.22
N ASP A 594 -25.47 -19.64 24.69
CA ASP A 594 -26.15 -20.09 23.47
C ASP A 594 -25.67 -19.38 22.19
N GLY A 595 -24.68 -18.48 22.29
CA GLY A 595 -24.07 -17.82 21.14
C GLY A 595 -24.79 -16.54 20.68
N GLU A 596 -25.83 -16.10 21.39
CA GLU A 596 -26.52 -14.84 21.10
C GLU A 596 -25.64 -13.64 21.52
N VAL A 597 -25.56 -12.62 20.65
CA VAL A 597 -24.83 -11.39 20.95
C VAL A 597 -25.80 -10.36 21.52
N ILE A 598 -25.66 -10.05 22.80
CA ILE A 598 -26.46 -9.03 23.49
C ILE A 598 -25.71 -7.70 23.44
N LEU A 599 -26.39 -6.64 23.00
CA LEU A 599 -25.90 -5.26 23.06
C LEU A 599 -26.30 -4.63 24.40
N LEU A 600 -25.38 -3.93 25.04
CA LEU A 600 -25.61 -3.26 26.33
C LEU A 600 -26.82 -2.33 26.28
N VAL A 601 -26.95 -1.55 25.21
CA VAL A 601 -28.09 -0.63 25.00
C VAL A 601 -29.43 -1.38 25.03
N ASN A 602 -29.53 -2.49 24.30
CA ASN A 602 -30.76 -3.27 24.23
C ASN A 602 -31.10 -3.89 25.59
N TRP A 603 -30.09 -4.43 26.29
CA TRP A 603 -30.29 -5.02 27.61
C TRP A 603 -30.79 -3.98 28.63
N ILE A 604 -30.20 -2.79 28.68
CA ILE A 604 -30.66 -1.72 29.57
C ILE A 604 -32.08 -1.28 29.21
N GLN A 605 -32.39 -1.13 27.92
CA GLN A 605 -33.74 -0.78 27.46
C GLN A 605 -34.80 -1.83 27.85
N THR A 606 -34.44 -3.12 27.91
CA THR A 606 -35.36 -4.16 28.39
C THR A 606 -35.61 -4.10 29.89
N LEU A 607 -34.63 -3.67 30.69
CA LEU A 607 -34.78 -3.56 32.15
C LEU A 607 -35.61 -2.34 32.56
N LEU A 608 -35.43 -1.21 31.88
CA LEU A 608 -36.15 0.04 32.19
C LEU A 608 -37.66 -0.03 31.93
N HIS A 609 -38.11 -1.00 31.13
CA HIS A 609 -39.53 -1.22 30.86
C HIS A 609 -40.28 -1.82 32.06
N ASN A 610 -39.58 -2.30 33.10
CA ASN A 610 -40.11 -3.07 34.22
C ASN A 610 -39.97 -2.37 35.60
N GLU A 611 -39.88 -1.03 35.63
CA GLU A 611 -39.58 -0.21 36.82
C GLU A 611 -38.12 -0.38 37.30
N TRP A 612 -37.53 0.72 37.76
CA TRP A 612 -36.11 0.90 38.05
C TRP A 612 -35.47 -0.26 38.85
N THR A 613 -34.34 -0.81 38.37
CA THR A 613 -33.58 -1.82 39.12
C THR A 613 -32.12 -1.40 39.32
N ASP A 614 -31.66 -1.47 40.57
CA ASP A 614 -30.25 -1.41 41.00
C ASP A 614 -29.33 -2.33 40.17
N GLU A 615 -29.91 -3.27 39.41
CA GLU A 615 -29.27 -4.20 38.49
C GLU A 615 -28.47 -3.53 37.36
N VAL A 616 -28.81 -2.30 36.97
CA VAL A 616 -28.07 -1.55 35.94
C VAL A 616 -26.76 -1.00 36.48
N ILE A 617 -26.71 -0.60 37.75
CA ILE A 617 -25.54 0.04 38.36
C ILE A 617 -24.50 -1.04 38.71
N ASP A 618 -23.23 -0.75 38.40
CA ASP A 618 -22.13 -1.64 38.76
C ASP A 618 -22.09 -1.86 40.28
N VAL A 619 -22.05 -3.12 40.71
CA VAL A 619 -21.94 -3.53 42.11
C VAL A 619 -20.78 -2.84 42.85
N VAL A 620 -19.69 -2.51 42.15
CA VAL A 620 -18.53 -1.78 42.69
C VAL A 620 -18.89 -0.36 43.12
N LEU A 621 -19.91 0.23 42.50
CA LEU A 621 -20.37 1.60 42.74
C LEU A 621 -21.41 1.67 43.87
N LEU A 622 -22.11 0.57 44.19
CA LEU A 622 -23.14 0.52 45.23
C LEU A 622 -22.61 0.86 46.65
N LYS A 623 -21.29 0.87 46.85
CA LYS A 623 -20.66 1.35 48.10
C LYS A 623 -20.74 2.87 48.27
N TYR A 624 -21.04 3.63 47.22
CA TYR A 624 -21.14 5.10 47.24
C TYR A 624 -22.60 5.57 47.34
N LYS A 625 -23.28 5.23 48.45
CA LYS A 625 -24.72 5.47 48.62
C LYS A 625 -25.16 6.94 48.44
N ASN A 626 -24.31 7.90 48.77
CA ASN A 626 -24.63 9.33 48.65
C ASN A 626 -24.51 9.88 47.21
N GLU A 627 -24.10 9.03 46.26
CA GLU A 627 -23.83 9.42 44.87
C GLU A 627 -24.86 8.78 43.91
N GLU A 628 -25.86 8.07 44.43
CA GLU A 628 -26.87 7.35 43.65
C GLU A 628 -27.65 8.27 42.72
N GLU A 629 -28.09 9.44 43.22
CA GLU A 629 -28.77 10.45 42.40
C GLU A 629 -27.90 10.94 41.24
N ALA A 630 -26.60 11.16 41.48
CA ALA A 630 -25.66 11.52 40.42
C ALA A 630 -25.49 10.39 39.39
N MET A 631 -25.46 9.13 39.83
CA MET A 631 -25.42 7.96 38.95
C MET A 631 -26.68 7.88 38.07
N VAL A 632 -27.84 8.14 38.65
CA VAL A 632 -29.12 8.21 37.95
C VAL A 632 -29.12 9.28 36.87
N GLN A 633 -28.64 10.48 37.19
CA GLN A 633 -28.58 11.58 36.24
C GLN A 633 -27.63 11.26 35.07
N VAL A 634 -26.45 10.66 35.34
CA VAL A 634 -25.53 10.21 34.28
C VAL A 634 -26.16 9.11 33.41
N LEU A 635 -26.88 8.16 34.02
CA LEU A 635 -27.62 7.14 33.27
C LEU A 635 -28.67 7.77 32.36
N GLN A 636 -29.42 8.78 32.84
CA GLN A 636 -30.41 9.49 32.03
C GLN A 636 -29.77 10.24 30.85
N ILE A 637 -28.63 10.89 31.07
CA ILE A 637 -27.84 11.52 29.99
C ILE A 637 -27.44 10.47 28.95
N ALA A 638 -26.94 9.31 29.41
CA ALA A 638 -26.53 8.22 28.55
C ALA A 638 -27.68 7.68 27.69
N LEU A 639 -28.87 7.52 28.28
CA LEU A 639 -30.09 7.09 27.59
C LEU A 639 -30.55 8.10 26.53
N ASN A 640 -30.48 9.40 26.84
CA ASN A 640 -30.78 10.46 25.87
C ASN A 640 -29.79 10.41 24.69
N CYS A 641 -28.49 10.17 24.96
CA CYS A 641 -27.46 10.04 23.94
C CYS A 641 -27.67 8.83 23.02
N VAL A 642 -28.14 7.68 23.53
CA VAL A 642 -28.37 6.46 22.73
C VAL A 642 -29.76 6.40 22.08
N THR A 643 -30.49 7.52 22.04
CA THR A 643 -31.79 7.60 21.35
C THR A 643 -31.68 7.16 19.89
N ILE A 644 -32.63 6.35 19.40
CA ILE A 644 -32.60 5.81 18.02
C ILE A 644 -32.58 6.93 16.98
N VAL A 645 -33.40 7.97 17.18
CA VAL A 645 -33.50 9.13 16.26
C VAL A 645 -32.32 10.09 16.50
N PRO A 646 -31.40 10.28 15.53
CA PRO A 646 -30.19 11.09 15.72
C PRO A 646 -30.46 12.55 16.12
N GLN A 647 -31.51 13.16 15.58
CA GLN A 647 -31.88 14.55 15.82
C GLN A 647 -32.40 14.81 17.24
N ARG A 648 -32.78 13.77 17.97
CA ARG A 648 -33.25 13.87 19.36
C ARG A 648 -32.11 13.72 20.37
N ARG A 649 -30.90 13.40 19.92
CA ARG A 649 -29.73 13.29 20.80
C ARG A 649 -29.23 14.69 21.14
N PRO A 650 -28.78 14.92 22.38
CA PRO A 650 -28.18 16.20 22.76
C PRO A 650 -26.88 16.45 22.00
N ARG A 651 -26.46 17.71 21.90
CA ARG A 651 -25.11 18.03 21.39
C ARG A 651 -24.07 17.69 22.45
N MET A 652 -22.83 17.39 22.02
CA MET A 652 -21.76 17.11 22.98
C MET A 652 -21.48 18.28 23.94
N THR A 653 -21.70 19.52 23.51
CA THR A 653 -21.59 20.72 24.35
C THR A 653 -22.61 20.72 25.49
N GLU A 654 -23.86 20.34 25.21
CA GLU A 654 -24.92 20.17 26.22
C GLU A 654 -24.58 19.02 27.18
N VAL A 655 -24.09 17.90 26.66
CA VAL A 655 -23.66 16.75 27.45
C VAL A 655 -22.52 17.13 28.41
N VAL A 656 -21.57 17.96 27.98
CA VAL A 656 -20.50 18.49 28.85
C VAL A 656 -21.10 19.30 29.99
N LYS A 657 -22.00 20.28 29.71
CA LYS A 657 -22.62 21.11 30.74
C LYS A 657 -23.32 20.25 31.81
N LEU A 658 -24.14 19.29 31.38
CA LEU A 658 -24.86 18.38 32.28
C LEU A 658 -23.91 17.53 33.14
N LEU A 659 -22.83 16.99 32.56
CA LEU A 659 -21.86 16.19 33.31
C LEU A 659 -21.02 17.04 34.28
N GLU A 660 -20.68 18.28 33.90
CA GLU A 660 -19.96 19.23 34.76
C GLU A 660 -20.81 19.60 35.99
N GLU A 661 -22.09 19.92 35.79
CA GLU A 661 -23.06 20.20 36.85
C GLU A 661 -23.15 19.06 37.88
N ILE A 662 -23.24 17.81 37.41
CA ILE A 662 -23.28 16.62 38.28
C ILE A 662 -21.95 16.46 39.04
N SER A 663 -20.82 16.71 38.37
CA SER A 663 -19.49 16.45 38.93
C SER A 663 -19.01 17.51 39.91
N GLY A 664 -19.58 18.73 39.86
CA GLY A 664 -19.09 19.90 40.58
C GLY A 664 -17.68 20.35 40.13
N ILE A 665 -17.21 19.89 38.97
CA ILE A 665 -15.95 20.33 38.36
C ILE A 665 -16.22 21.70 37.70
N GLU A 666 -15.32 22.67 37.91
CA GLU A 666 -15.50 24.00 37.33
C GLU A 666 -15.64 23.92 35.80
N PRO A 667 -16.58 24.69 35.20
CA PRO A 667 -16.75 24.75 33.76
C PRO A 667 -15.44 25.16 33.11
N SER A 668 -15.08 24.49 32.01
CA SER A 668 -13.93 24.90 31.20
C SER A 668 -14.03 26.38 30.76
N ASP A 669 -12.89 27.06 30.56
CA ASP A 669 -12.88 28.42 30.01
C ASP A 669 -13.59 28.49 28.63
N GLU A 670 -13.60 27.38 27.88
CA GLU A 670 -14.33 27.25 26.62
C GLU A 670 -15.86 27.23 26.79
N SER A 671 -16.40 26.54 27.80
CA SER A 671 -17.86 26.52 28.03
C SER A 671 -18.38 27.89 28.47
N ARG A 672 -17.55 28.69 29.14
CA ARG A 672 -17.84 30.10 29.48
C ARG A 672 -17.87 31.04 28.27
N LEU A 673 -17.10 30.73 27.22
CA LEU A 673 -17.07 31.52 25.98
C LEU A 673 -18.30 31.22 25.10
N GLU A 674 -18.80 29.99 25.08
CA GLU A 674 -20.04 29.64 24.38
C GLU A 674 -21.27 30.28 25.02
N ASP A 675 -21.38 30.34 26.34
CA ASP A 675 -22.47 31.10 27.01
C ASP A 675 -22.47 32.60 26.64
N ARG A 676 -21.34 33.14 26.16
CA ARG A 676 -21.23 34.51 25.63
C ARG A 676 -21.58 34.63 24.15
N LEU A 677 -21.36 33.57 23.36
CA LEU A 677 -21.64 33.54 21.91
C LEU A 677 -23.06 33.03 21.60
N GLU A 678 -23.66 32.26 22.49
CA GLU A 678 -25.06 31.82 22.45
C GLU A 678 -26.03 32.85 23.05
N GLN A 679 -25.55 34.03 23.49
CA GLN A 679 -26.45 35.17 23.72
C GLN A 679 -27.16 35.49 22.40
N PRO A 680 -28.50 35.61 22.40
CA PRO A 680 -29.26 35.77 21.16
C PRO A 680 -28.74 36.97 20.37
N ASN A 681 -28.32 36.69 19.14
CA ASN A 681 -27.83 37.65 18.17
C ASN A 681 -28.83 38.82 18.06
N ILE A 682 -28.33 40.06 17.94
CA ILE A 682 -29.14 41.28 17.90
C ILE A 682 -30.26 41.21 16.82
N GLU A 683 -30.08 40.40 15.78
CA GLU A 683 -31.09 40.05 14.77
C GLU A 683 -32.34 39.37 15.35
N SER A 684 -32.21 38.42 16.28
CA SER A 684 -33.36 37.75 16.90
C SER A 684 -34.20 38.71 17.76
N ARG A 685 -33.55 39.68 18.41
CA ARG A 685 -34.24 40.76 19.13
C ARG A 685 -34.92 41.76 18.20
N LEU A 686 -34.43 41.91 16.97
CA LEU A 686 -35.04 42.75 15.94
C LEU A 686 -36.27 42.10 15.31
N GLU A 687 -36.26 40.78 15.12
CA GLU A 687 -37.44 40.02 14.65
C GLU A 687 -38.55 40.01 15.71
N ASP A 688 -38.22 39.80 16.99
CA ASP A 688 -39.20 39.88 18.09
C ASP A 688 -39.76 41.32 18.24
N LEU A 689 -38.93 42.36 18.07
CA LEU A 689 -39.38 43.76 18.08
C LEU A 689 -40.21 44.15 16.85
N LEU A 690 -39.99 43.48 15.71
CA LEU A 690 -40.76 43.70 14.48
C LEU A 690 -42.14 43.00 14.55
N GLU A 691 -42.25 41.82 15.16
CA GLU A 691 -43.54 41.16 15.41
C GLU A 691 -44.41 41.95 16.40
N ASP A 692 -43.81 42.57 17.42
CA ASP A 692 -44.52 43.41 18.39
C ASP A 692 -44.96 44.79 17.83
N LEU A 693 -44.35 45.26 16.72
CA LEU A 693 -44.70 46.55 16.09
C LEU A 693 -45.78 46.44 15.00
N LEU A 694 -45.98 45.25 14.42
CA LEU A 694 -46.97 45.00 13.36
C LEU A 694 -48.46 45.22 13.74
N PRO A 695 -48.90 45.18 15.01
CA PRO A 695 -50.29 45.51 15.36
C PRO A 695 -50.62 47.01 15.39
N THR A 696 -49.64 47.92 15.22
CA THR A 696 -49.86 49.37 15.42
C THR A 696 -49.89 50.21 14.15
N LEU A 697 -49.84 49.58 12.96
CA LEU A 697 -49.95 50.28 11.69
C LEU A 697 -51.12 49.73 10.85
N THR A 698 -52.33 50.14 11.21
CA THR A 698 -53.40 50.49 10.25
C THR A 698 -54.33 51.51 10.92
N PRO A 699 -54.82 52.50 10.16
CA PRO A 699 -56.08 52.28 9.44
C PRO A 699 -55.90 51.88 7.98
#